data_AF-A0A239JU92-F1
#
_entry.id   AF-A0A239JU92-F1
#
_cell.length_a   1.000
_cell.length_b   1.000
_cell.length_c   1.000
_cell.angle_alpha   90.00
_cell.angle_beta   90.00
_cell.angle_gamma   90.00
#
_symmetry.space_group_name_H-M   'P 1'
#
loop_
_entity.id
_entity.type
_entity.pdbx_description
1 polymer ?
#
loop_
_entity_poly.entity_id
_entity_poly.type
_entity_poly.pdbx_seq_one_letter_code
_entity_poly.pdbx_strand_id
1 'polypeptide(L)'
;MPPRILGIDFGTTYSSMAMLDGDSGRAVLLRNLEGEEKTPSIVCFGEDDTEAVGTPALDLLEDEAAWAWAFPTPKRYLGNADFVRGLPDGRRVTAVDATAAILRKLRHDAEVGDLGGPADTVVLTCPASFGPTARDALRAAAALAGLGDVQLLEEPVAAGLAGLRDQGSRLGETVLVYDLGGGTFDVAVLRRDGNSHRLVGEPRGIEYCGGEDFDRAIYDWFDGLVQAERGQSFDDEDGLNPPILRACRRAKEMLSTKAEVPLRGFLDQKRFEKTLTRSQLEELIGEKIAATVRLSLDVAEAAAHRGHAVESVLLIGGSSRIPLVQQQLRDALTQPKNLPDPVRLGATDFAVVMGAVYFAVPPTSAPKELVVGSGLGQYRRIQEALDAAPAGATIRITAGRYQEVLTITVPIHLLGDGDRDSIILEAGNATVIDWTAPTGSIRNLTLRQLGGDGDFSCVDIGSGSPLLESLDISAQSSGARAAGILIHDRADPVIRNNCIHDGKSAGIAVLDQGKGTIEGNDIHANTLAGVFIRKGSDPVIRNNRIHDGKDVGIAVHDQCKGTIEGNDIHANTLAGIFITTGSDPIIRNNRIHDGKDVGITVRDQGKGTIEGNDIHANTLAGIFIKTGGDPVIRNNRIHNGKSTGITVRDQGKGTVEGNDIHANTLAGVFITTGSDPIIRNNRIHDGKDVGIAVHDQCKGTIEGNDIHANTLAGIFITTGSDPIIRNNRIHDGKDVGITVRDQGKGTIEGNDIHANTLAGIFIKTGGDPVIRNNRIHDGKDVGIAVHDQCKGTIEGNDIHANTLAGIFITTGSDPIIRNNRIHDGKDVGITVRDQGKGTIEGNDIHANTLAGIFIKTGGDPVIRNNRIHDGKDVGIYVLDQGKGTIEGNDIHANANAGIYISTGGDPVVRNNRIHDGKDTGIAVDDQGKGTIEGNDIHANTRAGVYIMTGGDPVIRNNRIHDGKDVGIAVRDQGKGTIEGNDIYSSHTFGIAIFERGDPIVRRNRIDTPESNGIRIVRNGCGRIEDNIILRCDGSGIAPDASSRAIIGQNKMPFWSRF
;
A
#
# COMPACT_ATOMS: atom_id res chain seq x y z
N MET A 1 9.46 51.80 -14.37
CA MET A 1 8.80 50.51 -14.06
C MET A 1 7.31 50.75 -14.19
N PRO A 2 6.53 49.78 -14.71
CA PRO A 2 5.07 49.84 -14.61
C PRO A 2 4.65 49.94 -13.14
N PRO A 3 3.52 50.61 -12.83
CA PRO A 3 3.05 50.74 -11.45
C PRO A 3 2.77 49.36 -10.85
N ARG A 4 3.21 49.13 -9.61
CA ARG A 4 2.93 47.91 -8.85
C ARG A 4 1.49 47.96 -8.34
N ILE A 5 0.61 47.25 -9.05
CA ILE A 5 -0.80 47.11 -8.66
C ILE A 5 -0.96 45.83 -7.86
N LEU A 6 -1.52 45.94 -6.66
CA LEU A 6 -1.87 44.82 -5.80
C LEU A 6 -3.40 44.74 -5.66
N GLY A 7 -3.99 43.66 -6.15
CA GLY A 7 -5.37 43.29 -5.87
C GLY A 7 -5.43 42.38 -4.65
N ILE A 8 -6.33 42.67 -3.72
CA ILE A 8 -6.58 41.84 -2.53
C ILE A 8 -8.06 41.45 -2.52
N ASP A 9 -8.31 40.14 -2.51
CA ASP A 9 -9.60 39.59 -2.13
C ASP A 9 -9.55 39.18 -0.66
N PHE A 10 -10.18 39.98 0.19
CA PHE A 10 -10.34 39.66 1.59
C PHE A 10 -11.62 38.85 1.75
N GLY A 11 -11.52 37.53 1.60
CA GLY A 11 -12.66 36.63 1.72
C GLY A 11 -12.92 36.19 3.17
N THR A 12 -14.13 35.68 3.43
CA THR A 12 -14.54 35.26 4.79
C THR A 12 -13.69 34.12 5.34
N THR A 13 -13.40 33.12 4.51
CA THR A 13 -12.67 31.90 4.92
C THR A 13 -11.23 31.90 4.40
N TYR A 14 -11.01 32.42 3.20
CA TYR A 14 -9.70 32.56 2.58
C TYR A 14 -9.59 33.93 1.95
N SER A 15 -8.41 34.52 2.05
CA SER A 15 -8.00 35.69 1.29
C SER A 15 -7.05 35.29 0.16
N SER A 16 -6.98 36.09 -0.90
CA SER A 16 -6.03 35.89 -1.99
C SER A 16 -5.48 37.22 -2.49
N MET A 17 -4.35 37.16 -3.19
CA MET A 17 -3.66 38.32 -3.72
C MET A 17 -3.31 38.10 -5.17
N ALA A 18 -3.32 39.18 -5.95
CA ALA A 18 -2.85 39.17 -7.33
C ALA A 18 -2.14 40.48 -7.64
N MET A 19 -1.21 40.43 -8.59
CA MET A 19 -0.57 41.61 -9.14
C MET A 19 -0.85 41.76 -10.63
N LEU A 20 -0.68 42.98 -11.15
CA LEU A 20 -0.53 43.13 -12.59
C LEU A 20 0.90 42.73 -12.96
N ASP A 21 1.03 41.67 -13.75
CA ASP A 21 2.31 41.38 -14.38
C ASP A 21 2.59 42.43 -15.47
N GLY A 22 3.68 43.17 -15.27
CA GLY A 22 4.08 44.26 -16.14
C GLY A 22 4.43 43.81 -17.56
N ASP A 23 4.80 42.54 -17.74
CA ASP A 23 5.22 41.98 -19.02
C ASP A 23 4.03 41.39 -19.81
N SER A 24 3.13 40.66 -19.14
CA SER A 24 1.94 40.07 -19.80
C SER A 24 0.70 40.97 -19.84
N GLY A 25 0.66 42.02 -19.01
CA GLY A 25 -0.54 42.85 -18.82
C GLY A 25 -1.73 42.08 -18.22
N ARG A 26 -1.50 40.88 -17.68
CA ARG A 26 -2.51 40.05 -17.02
C ARG A 26 -2.40 40.17 -15.51
N ALA A 27 -3.51 39.94 -14.83
CA ALA A 27 -3.48 39.67 -13.41
C ALA A 27 -2.82 38.30 -13.19
N VAL A 28 -1.91 38.21 -12.22
CA VAL A 28 -1.20 36.98 -11.83
C VAL A 28 -1.36 36.82 -10.32
N LEU A 29 -1.68 35.60 -9.87
CA LEU A 29 -1.84 35.32 -8.45
C LEU A 29 -0.49 35.38 -7.74
N LEU A 30 -0.49 35.98 -6.56
CA LEU A 30 0.65 35.99 -5.66
C LEU A 30 0.50 34.84 -4.67
N ARG A 31 1.59 34.12 -4.44
CA ARG A 31 1.68 33.13 -3.37
C ARG A 31 2.02 33.82 -2.05
N ASN A 32 1.47 33.29 -0.96
CA ASN A 32 1.94 33.64 0.38
C ASN A 32 3.33 33.04 0.64
N LEU A 33 3.97 33.42 1.75
CA LEU A 33 5.30 32.91 2.10
C LEU A 33 5.31 31.41 2.44
N GLU A 34 4.14 30.82 2.69
CA GLU A 34 3.94 29.39 2.84
C GLU A 34 3.84 28.64 1.49
N GLY A 35 3.87 29.36 0.35
CA GLY A 35 3.85 28.82 -1.00
C GLY A 35 2.46 28.57 -1.58
N GLU A 36 1.40 29.00 -0.89
CA GLU A 36 0.00 28.79 -1.23
C GLU A 36 -0.62 30.03 -1.91
N GLU A 37 -1.57 29.83 -2.83
CA GLU A 37 -2.28 30.92 -3.53
C GLU A 37 -3.45 31.51 -2.72
N LYS A 38 -3.79 30.88 -1.59
CA LYS A 38 -4.83 31.32 -0.67
C LYS A 38 -4.28 31.35 0.74
N THR A 39 -4.62 32.39 1.48
CA THR A 39 -4.28 32.53 2.90
C THR A 39 -5.55 32.40 3.72
N PRO A 40 -5.65 31.45 4.66
CA PRO A 40 -6.79 31.37 5.57
C PRO A 40 -7.07 32.71 6.28
N SER A 41 -8.32 33.14 6.31
CA SER A 41 -8.75 34.39 6.96
C SER A 41 -8.95 34.19 8.46
N ILE A 42 -7.85 33.89 9.16
CA ILE A 42 -7.80 33.64 10.60
C ILE A 42 -6.48 34.18 11.17
N VAL A 43 -6.56 34.68 12.40
CA VAL A 43 -5.43 35.12 13.20
C VAL A 43 -5.50 34.45 14.58
N CYS A 44 -4.37 34.00 15.10
CA CYS A 44 -4.20 33.58 16.49
C CYS A 44 -3.28 34.57 17.18
N PHE A 45 -3.73 35.13 18.30
CA PHE A 45 -2.95 36.07 19.10
C PHE A 45 -2.23 35.28 20.20
N GLY A 46 -0.90 35.36 20.28
CA GLY A 46 -0.12 34.72 21.34
C GLY A 46 -0.05 35.56 22.62
N GLU A 47 0.43 34.95 23.71
CA GLU A 47 0.60 35.59 25.02
C GLU A 47 1.56 36.79 25.00
N ASP A 48 2.59 36.75 24.13
CA ASP A 48 3.64 37.77 24.02
C ASP A 48 3.37 38.83 22.93
N ASP A 49 2.11 39.19 22.68
CA ASP A 49 1.69 40.09 21.58
C ASP A 49 2.11 39.60 20.17
N THR A 50 2.41 38.31 20.01
CA THR A 50 2.70 37.71 18.70
C THR A 50 1.41 37.44 17.92
N GLU A 51 1.45 37.57 16.59
CA GLU A 51 0.33 37.27 15.70
C GLU A 51 0.74 36.13 14.76
N ALA A 52 0.03 35.01 14.80
CA ALA A 52 0.07 34.00 13.74
C ALA A 52 -1.15 34.22 12.83
N VAL A 53 -0.96 34.20 11.51
CA VAL A 53 -2.03 34.51 10.55
C VAL A 53 -1.98 33.51 9.41
N GLY A 54 -3.13 33.06 8.91
CA GLY A 54 -3.19 32.11 7.79
C GLY A 54 -2.93 30.68 8.22
N THR A 55 -2.16 29.94 7.43
CA THR A 55 -1.82 28.53 7.69
C THR A 55 -1.12 28.34 9.03
N PRO A 56 -0.15 29.18 9.45
CA PRO A 56 0.41 29.13 10.80
C PRO A 56 -0.63 29.24 11.93
N ALA A 57 -1.69 30.04 11.74
CA ALA A 57 -2.77 30.13 12.72
C ALA A 57 -3.66 28.87 12.73
N LEU A 58 -3.89 28.26 11.56
CA LEU A 58 -4.62 26.98 11.47
C LEU A 58 -3.85 25.83 12.13
N ASP A 59 -2.53 25.79 11.96
CA ASP A 59 -1.67 24.75 12.54
C ASP A 59 -1.69 24.81 14.08
N LEU A 60 -1.74 26.02 14.66
CA LEU A 60 -1.90 26.19 16.10
C LEU A 60 -3.22 25.60 16.63
N LEU A 61 -4.27 25.57 15.82
CA LEU A 61 -5.56 24.98 16.18
C LEU A 61 -5.56 23.44 16.16
N GLU A 62 -4.40 22.79 16.03
CA GLU A 62 -4.25 21.39 16.44
C GLU A 62 -4.35 21.22 17.96
N ASP A 63 -4.00 22.25 18.73
CA ASP A 63 -4.24 22.34 20.16
C ASP A 63 -5.60 23.01 20.42
N GLU A 64 -6.50 22.32 21.14
CA GLU A 64 -7.82 22.86 21.49
C GLU A 64 -7.72 24.16 22.30
N ALA A 65 -6.68 24.30 23.13
CA ALA A 65 -6.47 25.51 23.93
C ALA A 65 -6.19 26.75 23.07
N ALA A 66 -5.68 26.58 21.85
CA ALA A 66 -5.40 27.69 20.94
C ALA A 66 -6.68 28.35 20.37
N TRP A 67 -7.82 27.68 20.42
CA TRP A 67 -9.08 28.23 19.89
C TRP A 67 -9.54 29.49 20.63
N ALA A 68 -9.30 29.56 21.95
CA ALA A 68 -9.63 30.73 22.75
C ALA A 68 -8.82 31.98 22.31
N TRP A 69 -7.64 31.76 21.73
CA TRP A 69 -6.73 32.79 21.21
C TRP A 69 -6.96 33.16 19.74
N ALA A 70 -7.78 32.39 19.02
CA ALA A 70 -8.02 32.57 17.60
C ALA A 70 -9.17 33.54 17.31
N PHE A 71 -9.08 34.34 16.27
CA PHE A 71 -10.18 35.11 15.70
C PHE A 71 -10.47 34.60 14.27
N PRO A 72 -11.40 33.64 14.12
CA PRO A 72 -11.80 33.12 12.82
C PRO A 72 -12.77 34.09 12.13
N THR A 73 -12.66 34.19 10.80
CA THR A 73 -13.67 34.83 9.93
C THR A 73 -14.00 36.30 10.25
N PRO A 74 -13.02 37.18 10.51
CA PRO A 74 -13.27 38.55 10.96
C PRO A 74 -14.16 39.38 10.01
N LYS A 75 -14.20 39.03 8.72
CA LYS A 75 -15.08 39.66 7.72
C LYS A 75 -16.55 39.69 8.13
N ARG A 76 -17.06 38.64 8.81
CA ARG A 76 -18.46 38.55 9.27
C ARG A 76 -18.84 39.65 10.28
N TYR A 77 -17.84 40.20 10.98
CA TYR A 77 -18.04 41.11 12.10
C TYR A 77 -17.69 42.56 11.79
N LEU A 78 -17.15 42.86 10.60
CA LEU A 78 -16.76 44.23 10.22
C LEU A 78 -17.93 45.23 10.21
N GLY A 79 -19.15 44.75 9.99
CA GLY A 79 -20.37 45.58 10.07
C GLY A 79 -20.87 45.83 11.50
N ASN A 80 -20.32 45.14 12.50
CA ASN A 80 -20.76 45.19 13.88
C ASN A 80 -19.68 45.79 14.78
N ALA A 81 -19.76 47.10 15.01
CA ALA A 81 -18.79 47.83 15.84
C ALA A 81 -18.81 47.40 17.33
N ASP A 82 -19.88 46.75 17.79
CA ASP A 82 -20.02 46.28 19.17
C ASP A 82 -19.41 44.88 19.36
N PHE A 83 -19.08 44.16 18.28
CA PHE A 83 -18.47 42.85 18.37
C PHE A 83 -16.99 42.96 18.74
N VAL A 84 -16.65 42.41 19.91
CA VAL A 84 -15.28 42.36 20.41
C VAL A 84 -15.03 40.96 20.97
N ARG A 85 -13.95 40.30 20.50
CA ARG A 85 -13.53 39.01 21.03
C ARG A 85 -12.59 39.21 22.22
N GLY A 86 -12.91 38.60 23.35
CA GLY A 86 -12.02 38.54 24.50
C GLY A 86 -10.99 37.43 24.31
N LEU A 87 -9.73 37.72 24.62
CA LEU A 87 -8.65 36.75 24.69
C LEU A 87 -8.44 36.26 26.14
N PRO A 88 -7.82 35.10 26.36
CA PRO A 88 -7.62 34.53 27.70
C PRO A 88 -6.82 35.42 28.68
N ASP A 89 -5.95 36.28 28.18
CA ASP A 89 -5.19 37.26 28.98
C ASP A 89 -5.98 38.55 29.32
N GLY A 90 -7.25 38.63 28.89
CA GLY A 90 -8.12 39.79 29.09
C GLY A 90 -8.01 40.87 28.01
N ARG A 91 -7.15 40.71 26.99
CA ARG A 91 -7.15 41.59 25.82
C ARG A 91 -8.47 41.48 25.06
N ARG A 92 -8.84 42.57 24.41
CA ARG A 92 -10.08 42.72 23.65
C ARG A 92 -9.74 43.09 22.23
N VAL A 93 -10.02 42.19 21.29
CA VAL A 93 -9.69 42.33 19.88
C VAL A 93 -10.96 42.60 19.08
N THR A 94 -10.94 43.63 18.24
CA THR A 94 -12.06 43.96 17.34
C THR A 94 -11.91 43.23 16.00
N ALA A 95 -12.99 43.19 15.22
CA ALA A 95 -12.92 42.70 13.85
C ALA A 95 -11.93 43.51 12.99
N VAL A 96 -11.80 44.81 13.26
CA VAL A 96 -10.85 45.70 12.57
C VAL A 96 -9.41 45.31 12.87
N ASP A 97 -9.08 44.98 14.12
CA ASP A 97 -7.74 44.55 14.52
C ASP A 97 -7.35 43.21 13.85
N ALA A 98 -8.27 42.24 13.88
CA ALA A 98 -8.06 40.94 13.25
C ALA A 98 -7.94 41.05 11.72
N THR A 99 -8.77 41.87 11.07
CA THR A 99 -8.63 42.16 9.64
C THR A 99 -7.32 42.88 9.32
N ALA A 100 -6.87 43.79 10.18
CA ALA A 100 -5.59 44.50 9.99
C ALA A 100 -4.40 43.52 10.05
N ALA A 101 -4.41 42.55 10.96
CA ALA A 101 -3.39 41.49 11.02
C ALA A 101 -3.33 40.66 9.73
N ILE A 102 -4.50 40.27 9.21
CA ILE A 102 -4.60 39.53 7.93
C ILE A 102 -4.05 40.37 6.77
N LEU A 103 -4.54 41.59 6.60
CA LEU A 103 -4.10 42.48 5.53
C LEU A 103 -2.60 42.81 5.62
N ARG A 104 -2.05 42.90 6.84
CA ARG A 104 -0.62 43.13 7.08
C ARG A 104 0.22 41.95 6.62
N LYS A 105 -0.20 40.71 6.92
CA LYS A 105 0.44 39.50 6.41
C LYS A 105 0.39 39.46 4.89
N LEU A 106 -0.79 39.67 4.30
CA LEU A 106 -0.96 39.67 2.84
C LEU A 106 -0.03 40.69 2.18
N ARG A 107 -0.02 41.94 2.65
CA ARG A 107 0.92 42.95 2.16
C ARG A 107 2.37 42.47 2.25
N HIS A 108 2.79 41.99 3.43
CA HIS A 108 4.17 41.54 3.65
C HIS A 108 4.56 40.41 2.70
N ASP A 109 3.70 39.40 2.57
CA ASP A 109 3.92 38.26 1.70
C ASP A 109 4.02 38.68 0.23
N ALA A 110 3.14 39.59 -0.22
CA ALA A 110 3.21 40.15 -1.57
C ALA A 110 4.53 40.89 -1.80
N GLU A 111 4.89 41.82 -0.91
CA GLU A 111 6.07 42.68 -1.03
C GLU A 111 7.40 41.89 -1.02
N VAL A 112 7.49 40.86 -0.18
CA VAL A 112 8.67 39.97 -0.10
C VAL A 112 8.70 38.98 -1.27
N GLY A 113 7.53 38.53 -1.71
CA GLY A 113 7.36 37.62 -2.84
C GLY A 113 7.40 38.33 -4.18
N ASP A 114 6.54 37.88 -5.09
CA ASP A 114 6.65 38.22 -6.52
C ASP A 114 6.30 39.69 -6.85
N LEU A 115 5.69 40.45 -5.93
CA LEU A 115 5.50 41.90 -6.12
C LEU A 115 6.84 42.66 -6.05
N GLY A 116 7.80 42.16 -5.26
CA GLY A 116 9.17 42.67 -5.19
C GLY A 116 9.29 44.10 -4.63
N GLY A 117 8.43 44.46 -3.68
CA GLY A 117 8.42 45.76 -2.97
C GLY A 117 7.03 46.38 -2.82
N PRO A 118 6.94 47.58 -2.20
CA PRO A 118 5.66 48.24 -1.90
C PRO A 118 4.80 48.51 -3.13
N ALA A 119 3.49 48.29 -3.00
CA ALA A 119 2.50 48.56 -4.05
C ALA A 119 2.30 50.07 -4.26
N ASP A 120 2.21 50.51 -5.52
CA ASP A 120 1.84 51.88 -5.90
C ASP A 120 0.31 52.07 -5.87
N THR A 121 -0.46 51.00 -6.05
CA THR A 121 -1.92 51.01 -6.02
C THR A 121 -2.43 49.72 -5.41
N VAL A 122 -3.34 49.84 -4.43
CA VAL A 122 -3.98 48.70 -3.78
C VAL A 122 -5.48 48.75 -4.03
N VAL A 123 -6.02 47.68 -4.60
CA VAL A 123 -7.47 47.48 -4.77
C VAL A 123 -7.91 46.38 -3.82
N LEU A 124 -8.78 46.73 -2.89
CA LEU A 124 -9.31 45.82 -1.89
C LEU A 124 -10.79 45.55 -2.19
N THR A 125 -11.15 44.29 -2.38
CA THR A 125 -12.53 43.94 -2.70
C THR A 125 -13.41 43.82 -1.46
N CYS A 126 -14.72 44.07 -1.64
CA CYS A 126 -15.71 43.95 -0.60
C CYS A 126 -17.08 43.52 -1.16
N PRO A 127 -17.95 42.89 -0.35
CA PRO A 127 -19.28 42.52 -0.80
C PRO A 127 -20.08 43.75 -1.22
N ALA A 128 -20.84 43.64 -2.30
CA ALA A 128 -21.63 44.77 -2.80
C ALA A 128 -22.73 45.21 -1.81
N SER A 129 -23.16 44.30 -0.94
CA SER A 129 -24.12 44.53 0.14
C SER A 129 -23.53 45.28 1.35
N PHE A 130 -22.20 45.43 1.45
CA PHE A 130 -21.58 46.15 2.57
C PHE A 130 -22.05 47.60 2.62
N GLY A 131 -22.75 47.92 3.71
CA GLY A 131 -23.14 49.29 4.05
C GLY A 131 -21.93 50.17 4.46
N PRO A 132 -22.15 51.47 4.68
CA PRO A 132 -21.09 52.44 4.97
C PRO A 132 -20.18 52.02 6.15
N THR A 133 -20.75 51.53 7.25
CA THR A 133 -20.02 51.13 8.45
C THR A 133 -18.98 50.04 8.16
N ALA A 134 -19.36 48.98 7.43
CA ALA A 134 -18.45 47.88 7.12
C ALA A 134 -17.34 48.30 6.14
N ARG A 135 -17.65 49.18 5.18
CA ARG A 135 -16.67 49.76 4.25
C ARG A 135 -15.65 50.64 4.98
N ASP A 136 -16.10 51.44 5.93
CA ASP A 136 -15.22 52.30 6.73
C ASP A 136 -14.34 51.48 7.69
N ALA A 137 -14.89 50.43 8.31
CA ALA A 137 -14.13 49.48 9.12
C ALA A 137 -13.04 48.77 8.30
N LEU A 138 -13.34 48.35 7.07
CA LEU A 138 -12.37 47.74 6.17
C LEU A 138 -11.25 48.70 5.77
N ARG A 139 -11.57 49.98 5.50
CA ARG A 139 -10.54 51.01 5.25
C ARG A 139 -9.67 51.27 6.48
N ALA A 140 -10.27 51.33 7.66
CA ALA A 140 -9.54 51.48 8.91
C ALA A 140 -8.56 50.31 9.13
N ALA A 141 -8.99 49.07 8.88
CA ALA A 141 -8.13 47.89 8.94
C ALA A 141 -6.99 47.94 7.92
N ALA A 142 -7.25 48.38 6.68
CA ALA A 142 -6.22 48.55 5.65
C ALA A 142 -5.18 49.62 6.03
N ALA A 143 -5.61 50.72 6.65
CA ALA A 143 -4.72 51.75 7.17
C ALA A 143 -3.83 51.21 8.32
N LEU A 144 -4.40 50.45 9.26
CA LEU A 144 -3.66 49.78 10.35
C LEU A 144 -2.72 48.67 9.85
N ALA A 145 -3.03 48.05 8.71
CA ALA A 145 -2.16 47.12 8.01
C ALA A 145 -1.02 47.83 7.27
N GLY A 146 -1.07 49.16 7.14
CA GLY A 146 -0.13 49.99 6.40
C GLY A 146 -0.19 49.81 4.89
N LEU A 147 -1.37 49.50 4.35
CA LEU A 147 -1.65 49.50 2.91
C LEU A 147 -1.90 50.92 2.34
N GLY A 148 -1.97 51.94 3.20
CA GLY A 148 -2.25 53.32 2.80
C GLY A 148 -3.70 53.53 2.34
N ASP A 149 -3.90 54.46 1.40
CA ASP A 149 -5.20 54.72 0.78
C ASP A 149 -5.54 53.62 -0.24
N VAL A 150 -6.45 52.73 0.14
CA VAL A 150 -6.93 51.64 -0.73
C VAL A 150 -8.16 52.03 -1.54
N GLN A 151 -8.25 51.51 -2.77
CA GLN A 151 -9.47 51.60 -3.57
C GLN A 151 -10.38 50.42 -3.23
N LEU A 152 -11.60 50.69 -2.78
CA LEU A 152 -12.58 49.63 -2.57
C LEU A 152 -13.29 49.31 -3.88
N LEU A 153 -13.42 48.02 -4.18
CA LEU A 153 -14.15 47.51 -5.33
C LEU A 153 -15.19 46.48 -4.90
N GLU A 154 -16.41 46.59 -5.42
CA GLU A 154 -17.42 45.57 -5.20
C GLU A 154 -17.03 44.23 -5.85
N GLU A 155 -17.04 43.14 -5.06
CA GLU A 155 -16.77 41.77 -5.49
C GLU A 155 -17.48 41.35 -6.78
N PRO A 156 -18.79 41.59 -6.97
CA PRO A 156 -19.45 41.25 -8.22
C PRO A 156 -18.89 42.06 -9.40
N VAL A 157 -18.55 43.33 -9.22
CA VAL A 157 -17.95 44.15 -10.28
C VAL A 157 -16.57 43.63 -10.65
N ALA A 158 -15.75 43.26 -9.66
CA ALA A 158 -14.46 42.60 -9.87
C ALA A 158 -14.62 41.29 -10.66
N ALA A 159 -15.55 40.43 -10.24
CA ALA A 159 -15.86 39.19 -10.94
C ALA A 159 -16.36 39.42 -12.37
N GLY A 160 -17.18 40.44 -12.61
CA GLY A 160 -17.64 40.83 -13.93
C GLY A 160 -16.48 41.29 -14.83
N LEU A 161 -15.50 42.03 -14.29
CA LEU A 161 -14.28 42.42 -15.01
C LEU A 161 -13.42 41.21 -15.38
N ALA A 162 -13.21 40.28 -14.45
CA ALA A 162 -12.48 39.04 -14.72
C ALA A 162 -13.23 38.17 -15.75
N GLY A 163 -14.55 38.05 -15.61
CA GLY A 163 -15.41 37.33 -16.53
C GLY A 163 -15.39 37.93 -17.94
N LEU A 164 -15.35 39.26 -18.07
CA LEU A 164 -15.24 39.92 -19.37
C LEU A 164 -13.93 39.60 -20.08
N ARG A 165 -12.83 39.52 -19.32
CA ARG A 165 -11.50 39.16 -19.83
C ARG A 165 -11.43 37.69 -20.25
N ASP A 166 -12.12 36.80 -19.54
CA ASP A 166 -12.13 35.36 -19.81
C ASP A 166 -13.11 34.97 -20.93
N GLN A 167 -14.35 35.46 -20.87
CA GLN A 167 -15.45 35.06 -21.74
C GLN A 167 -15.70 36.04 -22.91
N GLY A 168 -15.14 37.24 -22.88
CA GLY A 168 -15.31 38.25 -23.93
C GLY A 168 -16.78 38.62 -24.14
N SER A 169 -17.21 38.67 -25.40
CA SER A 169 -18.62 38.95 -25.76
C SER A 169 -19.61 37.88 -25.32
N ARG A 170 -19.14 36.66 -24.97
CA ARG A 170 -20.02 35.55 -24.55
C ARG A 170 -20.64 35.77 -23.18
N LEU A 171 -20.09 36.67 -22.37
CA LEU A 171 -20.69 37.05 -21.08
C LEU A 171 -22.00 37.84 -21.26
N GLY A 172 -22.28 38.36 -22.46
CA GLY A 172 -23.46 39.19 -22.73
C GLY A 172 -23.29 40.64 -22.25
N GLU A 173 -24.31 41.47 -22.50
CA GLU A 173 -24.35 42.86 -22.03
C GLU A 173 -24.84 42.98 -20.59
N THR A 174 -25.69 42.06 -20.14
CA THR A 174 -26.28 42.07 -18.79
C THR A 174 -26.08 40.71 -18.11
N VAL A 175 -25.27 40.69 -17.05
CA VAL A 175 -24.87 39.46 -16.33
C VAL A 175 -25.39 39.49 -14.89
N LEU A 176 -25.97 38.39 -14.43
CA LEU A 176 -26.26 38.17 -13.02
C LEU A 176 -25.05 37.49 -12.38
N VAL A 177 -24.44 38.13 -11.39
CA VAL A 177 -23.36 37.55 -10.59
C VAL A 177 -23.97 36.92 -9.35
N TYR A 178 -23.76 35.63 -9.20
CA TYR A 178 -24.17 34.81 -8.07
C TYR A 178 -22.93 34.45 -7.26
N ASP A 179 -22.76 35.05 -6.09
CA ASP A 179 -21.62 34.83 -5.20
C ASP A 179 -22.02 34.01 -3.98
N LEU A 180 -21.58 32.76 -3.93
CA LEU A 180 -21.79 31.90 -2.78
C LEU A 180 -20.45 31.54 -2.14
N GLY A 181 -20.06 32.36 -1.17
CA GLY A 181 -18.79 32.25 -0.46
C GLY A 181 -18.83 31.31 0.74
N GLY A 182 -17.88 31.52 1.65
CA GLY A 182 -17.79 30.80 2.93
C GLY A 182 -18.77 31.31 4.00
N GLY A 183 -19.15 32.60 3.95
CA GLY A 183 -19.93 33.25 5.00
C GLY A 183 -21.24 33.91 4.60
N THR A 184 -21.34 34.32 3.34
CA THR A 184 -22.47 35.07 2.81
C THR A 184 -22.83 34.57 1.42
N PHE A 185 -24.08 34.84 1.05
CA PHE A 185 -24.52 34.81 -0.32
C PHE A 185 -24.78 36.25 -0.78
N ASP A 186 -24.26 36.64 -1.93
CA ASP A 186 -24.46 37.95 -2.53
C ASP A 186 -24.86 37.80 -4.00
N VAL A 187 -25.78 38.63 -4.45
CA VAL A 187 -26.27 38.62 -5.84
C VAL A 187 -26.46 40.04 -6.36
N ALA A 188 -25.98 40.26 -7.58
CA ALA A 188 -26.08 41.54 -8.26
C ALA A 188 -26.24 41.35 -9.77
N VAL A 189 -26.94 42.27 -10.43
CA VAL A 189 -26.93 42.36 -11.90
C VAL A 189 -25.97 43.45 -12.32
N LEU A 190 -25.11 43.13 -13.28
CA LEU A 190 -24.18 44.06 -13.90
C LEU A 190 -24.61 44.33 -15.33
N ARG A 191 -24.44 45.57 -15.76
CA ARG A 191 -24.48 45.94 -17.17
C ARG A 191 -23.10 46.36 -17.62
N ARG A 192 -22.71 45.88 -18.79
CA ARG A 192 -21.47 46.29 -19.44
C ARG A 192 -21.51 47.78 -19.77
N ASP A 193 -20.42 48.47 -19.43
CA ASP A 193 -20.19 49.89 -19.73
C ASP A 193 -18.78 50.02 -20.34
N GLY A 194 -18.70 49.95 -21.68
CA GLY A 194 -17.43 49.87 -22.41
C GLY A 194 -16.62 48.61 -22.07
N ASN A 195 -15.45 48.80 -21.46
CA ASN A 195 -14.56 47.74 -20.97
C ASN A 195 -14.74 47.46 -19.46
N SER A 196 -15.77 48.04 -18.84
CA SER A 196 -16.08 47.85 -17.41
C SER A 196 -17.51 47.35 -17.22
N HIS A 197 -17.89 47.17 -15.95
CA HIS A 197 -19.23 46.84 -15.52
C HIS A 197 -19.71 47.87 -14.50
N ARG A 198 -21.02 48.16 -14.55
CA ARG A 198 -21.70 48.92 -13.50
C ARG A 198 -22.87 48.13 -12.95
N LEU A 199 -23.16 48.33 -11.66
CA LEU A 199 -24.30 47.72 -11.00
C LEU A 199 -25.62 48.23 -11.60
N VAL A 200 -26.57 47.32 -11.68
CA VAL A 200 -27.94 47.57 -12.10
C VAL A 200 -28.88 47.16 -10.97
N GLY A 201 -29.60 48.15 -10.44
CA GLY A 201 -30.47 47.93 -9.28
C GLY A 201 -29.66 47.86 -7.99
N GLU A 202 -30.33 47.44 -6.92
CA GLU A 202 -29.72 47.26 -5.60
C GLU A 202 -29.21 45.83 -5.45
N PRO A 203 -27.92 45.61 -5.12
CA PRO A 203 -27.41 44.31 -4.73
C PRO A 203 -28.17 43.77 -3.52
N ARG A 204 -28.34 42.45 -3.46
CA ARG A 204 -28.99 41.77 -2.34
C ARG A 204 -28.09 40.65 -1.86
N GLY A 205 -28.24 40.26 -0.60
CA GLY A 205 -27.51 39.15 -0.04
C GLY A 205 -28.25 38.51 1.13
N ILE A 206 -27.72 37.37 1.58
CA ILE A 206 -28.19 36.62 2.74
C ILE A 206 -26.98 36.42 3.66
N GLU A 207 -27.04 37.03 4.84
CA GLU A 207 -26.08 36.79 5.92
C GLU A 207 -26.25 35.35 6.45
N TYR A 208 -25.17 34.73 6.92
CA TYR A 208 -25.19 33.35 7.46
C TYR A 208 -25.72 32.31 6.45
N CYS A 209 -25.30 32.48 5.20
CA CYS A 209 -25.64 31.59 4.09
C CYS A 209 -24.40 31.35 3.21
N GLY A 210 -23.49 30.52 3.70
CA GLY A 210 -22.32 30.10 2.95
C GLY A 210 -21.74 28.76 3.41
N GLY A 211 -20.52 28.49 2.96
CA GLY A 211 -19.83 27.23 3.20
C GLY A 211 -19.72 26.82 4.66
N GLU A 212 -19.55 27.75 5.58
CA GLU A 212 -19.48 27.48 7.03
C GLU A 212 -20.82 27.10 7.64
N ASP A 213 -21.93 27.64 7.13
CA ASP A 213 -23.28 27.26 7.57
C ASP A 213 -23.64 25.86 7.06
N PHE A 214 -23.09 25.47 5.90
CA PHE A 214 -23.17 24.11 5.38
C PHE A 214 -22.28 23.15 6.19
N ASP A 215 -21.08 23.59 6.59
CA ASP A 215 -20.22 22.82 7.50
C ASP A 215 -20.93 22.57 8.84
N ARG A 216 -21.61 23.59 9.38
CA ARG A 216 -22.43 23.47 10.60
C ARG A 216 -23.59 22.50 10.43
N ALA A 217 -24.32 22.54 9.30
CA ALA A 217 -25.41 21.60 9.05
C ALA A 217 -24.94 20.13 9.04
N ILE A 218 -23.75 19.87 8.49
CA ILE A 218 -23.12 18.54 8.51
C ILE A 218 -22.70 18.18 9.94
N TYR A 219 -22.11 19.13 10.68
CA TYR A 219 -21.72 18.94 12.07
C TYR A 219 -22.92 18.54 12.92
N ASP A 220 -24.01 19.31 12.87
CA ASP A 220 -25.22 19.06 13.65
C ASP A 220 -25.83 17.69 13.34
N TRP A 221 -25.82 17.31 12.06
CA TRP A 221 -26.24 15.98 11.64
C TRP A 221 -25.35 14.88 12.23
N PHE A 222 -24.02 15.04 12.16
CA PHE A 222 -23.07 14.04 12.62
C PHE A 222 -23.06 13.91 14.15
N ASP A 223 -23.16 15.04 14.85
CA ASP A 223 -23.29 15.08 16.30
C ASP A 223 -24.61 14.45 16.76
N GLY A 224 -25.72 14.74 16.07
CA GLY A 224 -27.01 14.10 16.33
C GLY A 224 -26.96 12.57 16.20
N LEU A 225 -26.16 12.03 15.27
CA LEU A 225 -25.95 10.59 15.14
C LEU A 225 -25.14 10.01 16.30
N VAL A 226 -24.10 10.69 16.78
CA VAL A 226 -23.37 10.26 17.98
C VAL A 226 -24.29 10.31 19.19
N GLN A 227 -25.03 11.39 19.36
CA GLN A 227 -25.94 11.55 20.49
C GLN A 227 -26.99 10.42 20.50
N ALA A 228 -27.52 10.05 19.34
CA ALA A 228 -28.48 8.95 19.21
C ALA A 228 -27.86 7.56 19.48
N GLU A 229 -26.63 7.31 19.02
CA GLU A 229 -26.00 5.97 19.09
C GLU A 229 -25.16 5.72 20.35
N ARG A 230 -24.60 6.79 20.92
CA ARG A 230 -23.65 6.72 22.04
C ARG A 230 -24.09 7.53 23.26
N GLY A 231 -25.11 8.39 23.15
CA GLY A 231 -25.53 9.28 24.23
C GLY A 231 -24.46 10.32 24.60
N GLN A 232 -23.56 10.64 23.67
CA GLN A 232 -22.46 11.59 23.80
C GLN A 232 -22.56 12.65 22.70
N SER A 233 -22.00 13.82 22.93
CA SER A 233 -21.84 14.87 21.93
C SER A 233 -20.35 15.11 21.68
N PHE A 234 -20.03 15.55 20.47
CA PHE A 234 -18.73 16.12 20.14
C PHE A 234 -18.56 17.51 20.76
N ASP A 235 -19.64 18.24 21.05
CA ASP A 235 -19.56 19.55 21.68
C ASP A 235 -18.87 19.44 23.05
N ASP A 236 -17.99 20.40 23.35
CA ASP A 236 -17.32 20.55 24.65
C ASP A 236 -17.95 21.71 25.47
N GLU A 237 -17.40 22.04 26.65
CA GLU A 237 -17.91 23.13 27.50
C GLU A 237 -17.84 24.51 26.81
N ASP A 238 -16.99 24.68 25.79
CA ASP A 238 -16.74 25.93 25.05
C ASP A 238 -17.45 25.98 23.67
N GLY A 239 -18.08 24.88 23.23
CA GLY A 239 -18.95 24.80 22.06
C GLY A 239 -18.50 23.75 21.03
N LEU A 240 -18.43 24.16 19.76
CA LEU A 240 -18.13 23.28 18.61
C LEU A 240 -16.73 22.68 18.69
N ASN A 241 -16.62 21.35 18.55
CA ASN A 241 -15.33 20.68 18.41
C ASN A 241 -14.60 21.05 17.09
N PRO A 242 -13.45 21.75 17.14
CA PRO A 242 -12.78 22.24 15.92
C PRO A 242 -12.27 21.14 14.99
N PRO A 243 -11.64 20.04 15.48
CA PRO A 243 -11.30 18.88 14.64
C PRO A 243 -12.48 18.31 13.84
N ILE A 244 -13.65 18.14 14.47
CA ILE A 244 -14.85 17.60 13.81
C ILE A 244 -15.38 18.58 12.78
N LEU A 245 -15.41 19.88 13.09
CA LEU A 245 -15.82 20.91 12.14
C LEU A 245 -14.94 20.94 10.88
N ARG A 246 -13.62 20.75 11.04
CA ARG A 246 -12.69 20.60 9.90
C ARG A 246 -12.99 19.35 9.07
N ALA A 247 -13.31 18.23 9.72
CA ALA A 247 -13.70 17.00 9.03
C ALA A 247 -14.98 17.20 8.20
N CYS A 248 -15.96 17.92 8.74
CA CYS A 248 -17.22 18.27 8.05
C CYS A 248 -16.95 19.12 6.80
N ARG A 249 -16.08 20.14 6.91
CA ARG A 249 -15.67 20.96 5.76
C ARG A 249 -15.03 20.13 4.65
N ARG A 250 -14.08 19.29 5.00
CA ARG A 250 -13.39 18.41 4.04
C ARG A 250 -14.38 17.45 3.35
N ALA A 251 -15.33 16.90 4.10
CA ALA A 251 -16.38 16.04 3.56
C ALA A 251 -17.25 16.79 2.53
N LYS A 252 -17.73 18.00 2.86
CA LYS A 252 -18.49 18.87 1.96
C LYS A 252 -17.74 19.14 0.65
N GLU A 253 -16.47 19.53 0.73
CA GLU A 253 -15.63 19.83 -0.43
C GLU A 253 -15.44 18.60 -1.32
N MET A 254 -15.14 17.44 -0.73
CA MET A 254 -14.99 16.19 -1.46
C MET A 254 -16.29 15.72 -2.14
N LEU A 255 -17.45 15.94 -1.53
CA LEU A 255 -18.76 15.57 -2.10
C LEU A 255 -19.15 16.39 -3.33
N SER A 256 -18.47 17.51 -3.59
CA SER A 256 -18.64 18.26 -4.85
C SER A 256 -18.14 17.48 -6.08
N THR A 257 -17.30 16.45 -5.89
CA THR A 257 -16.83 15.56 -6.97
C THR A 257 -17.13 14.08 -6.71
N LYS A 258 -17.18 13.64 -5.45
CA LYS A 258 -17.47 12.25 -5.04
C LYS A 258 -18.94 12.03 -4.73
N ALA A 259 -19.40 10.79 -4.81
CA ALA A 259 -20.77 10.41 -4.45
C ALA A 259 -20.95 10.25 -2.94
N GLU A 260 -19.92 9.82 -2.22
CA GLU A 260 -19.93 9.57 -0.77
C GLU A 260 -18.54 9.74 -0.15
N VAL A 261 -18.50 10.05 1.15
CA VAL A 261 -17.27 10.21 1.93
C VAL A 261 -17.44 9.69 3.37
N PRO A 262 -16.42 9.05 3.95
CA PRO A 262 -16.44 8.70 5.38
C PRO A 262 -16.13 9.95 6.23
N LEU A 263 -17.00 10.25 7.19
CA LEU A 263 -16.83 11.26 8.22
C LEU A 263 -16.42 10.56 9.53
N ARG A 264 -15.32 11.01 10.13
CA ARG A 264 -14.68 10.36 11.27
C ARG A 264 -14.51 11.34 12.43
N GLY A 265 -14.82 10.87 13.63
CA GLY A 265 -14.57 11.55 14.89
C GLY A 265 -14.05 10.58 15.95
N PHE A 266 -13.51 11.11 17.05
CA PHE A 266 -13.06 10.32 18.20
C PHE A 266 -13.75 10.84 19.46
N LEU A 267 -14.25 9.91 20.28
CA LEU A 267 -14.84 10.17 21.59
C LEU A 267 -14.24 9.17 22.56
N ASP A 268 -13.71 9.61 23.71
CA ASP A 268 -13.04 8.75 24.68
C ASP A 268 -12.00 7.79 24.05
N GLN A 269 -11.21 8.31 23.10
CA GLN A 269 -10.23 7.54 22.31
C GLN A 269 -10.83 6.42 21.42
N LYS A 270 -12.16 6.34 21.30
CA LYS A 270 -12.87 5.39 20.43
C LYS A 270 -13.38 6.07 19.17
N ARG A 271 -13.01 5.52 18.02
CA ARG A 271 -13.44 6.01 16.71
C ARG A 271 -14.96 5.91 16.53
N PHE A 272 -15.58 6.97 16.03
CA PHE A 272 -16.93 7.02 15.48
C PHE A 272 -16.86 7.40 14.01
N GLU A 273 -17.53 6.64 13.15
CA GLU A 273 -17.44 6.81 11.69
C GLU A 273 -18.81 6.61 11.04
N LYS A 274 -19.17 7.52 10.14
CA LYS A 274 -20.39 7.47 9.33
C LYS A 274 -20.10 7.88 7.89
N THR A 275 -20.78 7.26 6.94
CA THR A 275 -20.72 7.68 5.54
C THR A 275 -21.72 8.79 5.28
N LEU A 276 -21.24 9.92 4.76
CA LEU A 276 -22.07 11.01 4.26
C LEU A 276 -22.13 10.94 2.72
N THR A 277 -23.33 10.87 2.16
CA THR A 277 -23.55 10.85 0.71
C THR A 277 -23.85 12.26 0.17
N ARG A 278 -23.66 12.47 -1.14
CA ARG A 278 -24.01 13.75 -1.80
C ARG A 278 -25.50 14.07 -1.64
N SER A 279 -26.37 13.08 -1.80
CA SER A 279 -27.82 13.25 -1.65
C SER A 279 -28.19 13.73 -0.24
N GLN A 280 -27.55 13.17 0.80
CA GLN A 280 -27.75 13.62 2.18
C GLN A 280 -27.24 15.05 2.39
N LEU A 281 -26.06 15.40 1.85
CA LEU A 281 -25.57 16.78 1.90
C LEU A 281 -26.59 17.74 1.26
N GLU A 282 -27.09 17.39 0.08
CA GLU A 282 -28.07 18.17 -0.68
C GLU A 282 -29.39 18.35 0.09
N GLU A 283 -29.83 17.33 0.83
CA GLU A 283 -30.98 17.41 1.74
C GLU A 283 -30.72 18.40 2.89
N LEU A 284 -29.55 18.31 3.54
CA LEU A 284 -29.18 19.15 4.69
C LEU A 284 -29.10 20.64 4.35
N ILE A 285 -28.69 20.99 3.13
CA ILE A 285 -28.46 22.39 2.71
C ILE A 285 -29.51 22.92 1.73
N GLY A 286 -30.47 22.09 1.31
CA GLY A 286 -31.37 22.34 0.20
C GLY A 286 -32.21 23.61 0.35
N GLU A 287 -32.71 23.89 1.55
CA GLU A 287 -33.52 25.10 1.82
C GLU A 287 -32.70 26.39 1.68
N LYS A 288 -31.44 26.38 2.16
CA LYS A 288 -30.54 27.52 2.03
C LYS A 288 -30.23 27.80 0.56
N ILE A 289 -29.93 26.78 -0.24
CA ILE A 289 -29.73 26.93 -1.69
C ILE A 289 -31.02 27.40 -2.39
N ALA A 290 -32.18 26.88 -2.01
CA ALA A 290 -33.44 27.37 -2.58
C ALA A 290 -33.68 28.87 -2.27
N ALA A 291 -33.27 29.34 -1.08
CA ALA A 291 -33.36 30.75 -0.72
C ALA A 291 -32.46 31.65 -1.59
N THR A 292 -31.23 31.23 -1.89
CA THR A 292 -30.31 31.98 -2.76
C THR A 292 -30.83 32.07 -4.20
N VAL A 293 -31.43 30.98 -4.71
CA VAL A 293 -32.04 30.94 -6.05
C VAL A 293 -33.26 31.86 -6.14
N ARG A 294 -34.16 31.84 -5.14
CA ARG A 294 -35.30 32.77 -5.07
C ARG A 294 -34.85 34.23 -5.08
N LEU A 295 -33.87 34.58 -4.25
CA LEU A 295 -33.34 35.94 -4.21
C LEU A 295 -32.70 36.35 -5.54
N SER A 296 -32.07 35.41 -6.25
CA SER A 296 -31.51 35.65 -7.59
C SER A 296 -32.59 35.94 -8.63
N LEU A 297 -33.72 35.23 -8.57
CA LEU A 297 -34.87 35.51 -9.42
C LEU A 297 -35.43 36.91 -9.17
N ASP A 298 -35.65 37.28 -7.90
CA ASP A 298 -36.15 38.60 -7.53
C ASP A 298 -35.24 39.73 -8.06
N VAL A 299 -33.92 39.56 -7.94
CA VAL A 299 -32.93 40.52 -8.42
C VAL A 299 -32.88 40.58 -9.95
N ALA A 300 -32.99 39.44 -10.64
CA ALA A 300 -33.08 39.39 -12.10
C ALA A 300 -34.36 40.06 -12.63
N GLU A 301 -35.50 39.83 -11.97
CA GLU A 301 -36.79 40.45 -12.33
C GLU A 301 -36.77 41.96 -12.11
N ALA A 302 -36.23 42.42 -10.98
CA ALA A 302 -36.06 43.84 -10.69
C ALA A 302 -35.19 44.55 -11.73
N ALA A 303 -34.11 43.89 -12.21
CA ALA A 303 -33.28 44.41 -13.29
C ALA A 303 -34.03 44.44 -14.64
N ALA A 304 -34.79 43.38 -14.95
CA ALA A 304 -35.60 43.32 -16.17
C ALA A 304 -36.65 44.44 -16.22
N HIS A 305 -37.33 44.75 -15.11
CA HIS A 305 -38.25 45.89 -15.02
C HIS A 305 -37.61 47.26 -15.29
N ARG A 306 -36.29 47.36 -15.11
CA ARG A 306 -35.48 48.56 -15.42
C ARG A 306 -34.91 48.55 -16.84
N GLY A 307 -35.32 47.60 -17.70
CA GLY A 307 -34.85 47.47 -19.08
C GLY A 307 -33.51 46.74 -19.21
N HIS A 308 -33.14 45.94 -18.22
CA HIS A 308 -31.86 45.22 -18.15
C HIS A 308 -32.12 43.73 -17.90
N ALA A 309 -32.66 43.04 -18.90
CA ALA A 309 -32.91 41.60 -18.82
C ALA A 309 -31.58 40.84 -18.77
N VAL A 310 -31.48 39.87 -17.87
CA VAL A 310 -30.28 39.03 -17.69
C VAL A 310 -30.08 38.13 -18.91
N GLU A 311 -28.87 38.13 -19.45
CA GLU A 311 -28.46 37.33 -20.61
C GLU A 311 -27.55 36.15 -20.21
N SER A 312 -26.87 36.26 -19.07
CA SER A 312 -25.99 35.22 -18.54
C SER A 312 -25.93 35.22 -17.02
N VAL A 313 -25.50 34.10 -16.44
CA VAL A 313 -25.31 33.93 -15.00
C VAL A 313 -23.86 33.55 -14.73
N LEU A 314 -23.18 34.35 -13.93
CA LEU A 314 -21.79 34.15 -13.51
C LEU A 314 -21.76 33.63 -12.07
N LEU A 315 -21.24 32.42 -11.88
CA LEU A 315 -21.07 31.79 -10.59
C LEU A 315 -19.67 32.11 -10.03
N ILE A 316 -19.63 32.68 -8.83
CA ILE A 316 -18.41 32.91 -8.05
C ILE A 316 -18.57 32.41 -6.60
N GLY A 317 -17.45 32.34 -5.88
CA GLY A 317 -17.39 31.82 -4.51
C GLY A 317 -17.26 30.29 -4.46
N GLY A 318 -16.46 29.78 -3.51
CA GLY A 318 -16.10 28.36 -3.46
C GLY A 318 -17.29 27.41 -3.27
N SER A 319 -18.36 27.86 -2.62
CA SER A 319 -19.55 27.03 -2.38
C SER A 319 -20.45 26.89 -3.62
N SER A 320 -20.24 27.71 -4.66
CA SER A 320 -20.88 27.52 -5.98
C SER A 320 -20.41 26.26 -6.72
N ARG A 321 -19.40 25.56 -6.19
CA ARG A 321 -18.93 24.26 -6.69
C ARG A 321 -19.91 23.12 -6.43
N ILE A 322 -20.76 23.27 -5.41
CA ILE A 322 -21.77 22.27 -5.04
C ILE A 322 -22.71 22.02 -6.23
N PRO A 323 -22.83 20.79 -6.77
CA PRO A 323 -23.60 20.51 -7.98
C PRO A 323 -25.05 20.99 -7.94
N LEU A 324 -25.70 20.88 -6.77
CA LEU A 324 -27.08 21.33 -6.54
C LEU A 324 -27.29 22.82 -6.87
N VAL A 325 -26.29 23.68 -6.62
CA VAL A 325 -26.38 25.12 -6.91
C VAL A 325 -26.55 25.35 -8.41
N GLN A 326 -25.69 24.74 -9.22
CA GLN A 326 -25.77 24.90 -10.67
C GLN A 326 -27.05 24.30 -11.24
N GLN A 327 -27.51 23.16 -10.68
CA GLN A 327 -28.76 22.54 -11.08
C GLN A 327 -29.96 23.44 -10.82
N GLN A 328 -30.15 23.92 -9.58
CA GLN A 328 -31.32 24.73 -9.25
C GLN A 328 -31.33 26.07 -9.99
N LEU A 329 -30.17 26.69 -10.22
CA LEU A 329 -30.08 27.92 -11.02
C LEU A 329 -30.41 27.68 -12.49
N ARG A 330 -30.00 26.54 -13.06
CA ARG A 330 -30.40 26.17 -14.43
C ARG A 330 -31.90 26.04 -14.54
N ASP A 331 -32.50 25.24 -13.67
CA ASP A 331 -33.92 24.91 -13.70
C ASP A 331 -34.80 26.15 -13.47
N ALA A 332 -34.35 27.07 -12.60
CA ALA A 332 -35.14 28.23 -12.20
C ALA A 332 -34.93 29.47 -13.09
N LEU A 333 -33.70 29.75 -13.53
CA LEU A 333 -33.34 31.03 -14.14
C LEU A 333 -32.98 30.92 -15.62
N THR A 334 -32.25 29.88 -16.04
CA THR A 334 -31.73 29.79 -17.41
C THR A 334 -32.63 28.99 -18.34
N GLN A 335 -33.05 27.78 -17.95
CA GLN A 335 -33.89 26.90 -18.77
C GLN A 335 -35.24 27.51 -19.15
N PRO A 336 -36.01 28.16 -18.25
CA PRO A 336 -37.30 28.76 -18.61
C PRO A 336 -37.17 29.93 -19.60
N LYS A 337 -35.99 30.55 -19.67
CA LYS A 337 -35.68 31.73 -20.50
C LYS A 337 -34.76 31.40 -21.69
N ASN A 338 -34.40 30.12 -21.89
CA ASN A 338 -33.42 29.66 -22.87
C ASN A 338 -32.08 30.45 -22.81
N LEU A 339 -31.63 30.82 -21.60
CA LEU A 339 -30.32 31.43 -21.40
C LEU A 339 -29.23 30.36 -21.38
N PRO A 340 -27.95 30.74 -21.66
CA PRO A 340 -26.82 29.84 -21.43
C PRO A 340 -26.80 29.31 -19.99
N ASP A 341 -26.29 28.09 -19.82
CA ASP A 341 -26.08 27.51 -18.50
C ASP A 341 -25.20 28.43 -17.63
N PRO A 342 -25.43 28.49 -16.30
CA PRO A 342 -24.60 29.26 -15.39
C PRO A 342 -23.12 28.92 -15.53
N VAL A 343 -22.32 29.95 -15.78
CA VAL A 343 -20.90 29.84 -16.12
C VAL A 343 -20.06 30.01 -14.86
N ARG A 344 -19.10 29.10 -14.67
CA ARG A 344 -18.00 29.26 -13.71
C ARG A 344 -16.73 29.61 -14.48
N LEU A 345 -16.01 30.62 -14.03
CA LEU A 345 -14.71 30.97 -14.63
C LEU A 345 -13.68 29.90 -14.30
N GLY A 346 -12.72 29.64 -15.19
CA GLY A 346 -11.69 28.61 -15.00
C GLY A 346 -10.93 28.75 -13.66
N ALA A 347 -10.80 29.98 -13.17
CA ALA A 347 -10.26 30.33 -11.85
C ALA A 347 -11.35 30.92 -10.93
N THR A 348 -12.47 30.21 -10.73
CA THR A 348 -13.66 30.72 -10.01
C THR A 348 -13.33 31.34 -8.64
N ASP A 349 -12.40 30.72 -7.88
CA ASP A 349 -12.04 31.17 -6.54
C ASP A 349 -11.13 32.43 -6.54
N PHE A 350 -10.64 32.82 -7.71
CA PHE A 350 -9.69 33.92 -7.88
C PHE A 350 -10.22 35.01 -8.82
N ALA A 351 -11.42 34.83 -9.38
CA ALA A 351 -12.01 35.79 -10.30
C ALA A 351 -12.11 37.19 -9.67
N VAL A 352 -12.46 37.26 -8.39
CA VAL A 352 -12.57 38.50 -7.63
C VAL A 352 -11.21 39.20 -7.53
N VAL A 353 -10.17 38.52 -7.05
CA VAL A 353 -8.84 39.14 -6.90
C VAL A 353 -8.22 39.56 -8.23
N MET A 354 -8.44 38.78 -9.28
CA MET A 354 -7.97 39.09 -10.63
C MET A 354 -8.70 40.31 -11.20
N GLY A 355 -10.02 40.40 -10.95
CA GLY A 355 -10.83 41.56 -11.27
C GLY A 355 -10.38 42.84 -10.57
N ALA A 356 -9.95 42.73 -9.31
CA ALA A 356 -9.40 43.85 -8.53
C ALA A 356 -8.15 44.45 -9.19
N VAL A 357 -7.25 43.60 -9.69
CA VAL A 357 -6.09 44.05 -10.46
C VAL A 357 -6.54 44.76 -11.74
N TYR A 358 -7.45 44.15 -12.50
CA TYR A 358 -7.91 44.73 -13.77
C TYR A 358 -8.62 46.08 -13.61
N PHE A 359 -9.26 46.32 -12.46
CA PHE A 359 -9.90 47.59 -12.15
C PHE A 359 -8.91 48.75 -12.05
N ALA A 360 -7.72 48.52 -11.48
CA ALA A 360 -6.69 49.54 -11.33
C ALA A 360 -5.85 49.77 -12.60
N VAL A 361 -6.02 48.94 -13.64
CA VAL A 361 -5.39 49.18 -14.94
C VAL A 361 -6.18 50.27 -15.65
N PRO A 362 -5.58 51.40 -16.06
CA PRO A 362 -6.25 52.37 -16.92
C PRO A 362 -6.83 51.67 -18.15
N PRO A 363 -7.93 52.14 -18.76
CA PRO A 363 -8.37 51.62 -20.04
C PRO A 363 -7.30 51.95 -21.10
N THR A 364 -6.25 51.13 -21.15
CA THR A 364 -5.35 51.05 -22.27
C THR A 364 -6.20 50.59 -23.45
N SER A 365 -5.98 51.20 -24.61
CA SER A 365 -6.58 50.79 -25.87
C SER A 365 -6.62 49.26 -25.90
N ALA A 366 -7.81 48.70 -26.09
CA ALA A 366 -8.05 47.25 -26.06
C ALA A 366 -6.87 46.49 -26.69
N PRO A 367 -6.39 45.37 -26.10
CA PRO A 367 -5.33 44.57 -26.70
C PRO A 367 -5.70 44.36 -28.16
N LYS A 368 -4.83 44.83 -29.06
CA LYS A 368 -5.15 44.96 -30.48
C LYS A 368 -5.41 43.55 -30.99
N GLU A 369 -6.67 43.25 -31.29
CA GLU A 369 -7.07 41.98 -31.85
C GLU A 369 -6.69 41.99 -33.33
N LEU A 370 -5.71 41.15 -33.66
CA LEU A 370 -5.18 41.04 -35.02
C LEU A 370 -5.77 39.77 -35.62
N VAL A 371 -6.33 39.85 -36.81
CA VAL A 371 -6.94 38.70 -37.48
C VAL A 371 -6.07 38.28 -38.65
N VAL A 372 -5.64 37.02 -38.65
CA VAL A 372 -4.88 36.38 -39.72
C VAL A 372 -5.80 35.47 -40.50
N GLY A 373 -5.87 35.65 -41.83
CA GLY A 373 -6.76 34.87 -42.67
C GLY A 373 -6.33 34.83 -44.14
N SER A 374 -6.58 33.70 -44.79
CA SER A 374 -6.20 33.46 -46.19
C SER A 374 -6.97 34.33 -47.21
N GLY A 375 -8.13 34.89 -46.81
CA GLY A 375 -8.98 35.74 -47.65
C GLY A 375 -9.20 37.18 -47.15
N LEU A 376 -9.82 37.34 -45.97
CA LEU A 376 -10.35 38.61 -45.42
C LEU A 376 -9.68 39.09 -44.11
N GLY A 377 -8.58 38.47 -43.69
CA GLY A 377 -7.83 38.87 -42.48
C GLY A 377 -7.03 40.16 -42.66
N GLN A 378 -6.75 40.86 -41.56
CA GLN A 378 -5.85 42.03 -41.55
C GLN A 378 -4.43 41.65 -42.01
N TYR A 379 -4.01 40.43 -41.70
CA TYR A 379 -2.71 39.86 -42.06
C TYR A 379 -2.92 38.55 -42.81
N ARG A 380 -1.99 38.24 -43.73
CA ARG A 380 -1.97 36.96 -44.46
C ARG A 380 -1.02 35.93 -43.85
N ARG A 381 -0.03 36.38 -43.10
CA ARG A 381 0.96 35.55 -42.39
C ARG A 381 0.84 35.78 -40.89
N ILE A 382 1.02 34.73 -40.10
CA ILE A 382 0.97 34.79 -38.65
C ILE A 382 2.18 35.54 -38.10
N GLN A 383 3.38 35.31 -38.65
CA GLN A 383 4.58 36.02 -38.19
C GLN A 383 4.50 37.54 -38.41
N GLU A 384 3.91 38.00 -39.52
CA GLU A 384 3.70 39.44 -39.74
C GLU A 384 2.76 40.07 -38.70
N ALA A 385 1.75 39.31 -38.24
CA ALA A 385 0.88 39.75 -37.16
C ALA A 385 1.60 39.73 -35.80
N LEU A 386 2.46 38.74 -35.55
CA LEU A 386 3.32 38.68 -34.37
C LEU A 386 4.28 39.89 -34.29
N ASP A 387 4.94 40.22 -35.40
CA ASP A 387 5.89 41.35 -35.47
C ASP A 387 5.20 42.70 -35.24
N ALA A 388 3.91 42.81 -35.58
CA ALA A 388 3.09 44.01 -35.39
C ALA A 388 2.33 44.05 -34.06
N ALA A 389 2.29 42.93 -33.32
CA ALA A 389 1.52 42.78 -32.11
C ALA A 389 2.22 43.42 -30.90
N PRO A 390 1.54 44.29 -30.12
CA PRO A 390 2.04 44.67 -28.81
C PRO A 390 1.97 43.47 -27.84
N ALA A 391 2.81 43.47 -26.81
CA ALA A 391 2.74 42.48 -25.74
C ALA A 391 1.30 42.41 -25.15
N GLY A 392 0.83 41.19 -24.89
CA GLY A 392 -0.52 40.86 -24.42
C GLY A 392 -1.58 40.80 -25.54
N ALA A 393 -1.25 41.07 -26.80
CA ALA A 393 -2.21 41.01 -27.90
C ALA A 393 -2.71 39.59 -28.19
N THR A 394 -3.93 39.51 -28.75
CA THR A 394 -4.51 38.27 -29.25
C THR A 394 -4.51 38.28 -30.78
N ILE A 395 -3.94 37.24 -31.37
CA ILE A 395 -3.93 37.01 -32.81
C ILE A 395 -4.91 35.86 -33.10
N ARG A 396 -6.03 36.19 -33.76
CA ARG A 396 -7.02 35.21 -34.18
C ARG A 396 -6.69 34.67 -35.56
N ILE A 397 -6.63 33.35 -35.69
CA ILE A 397 -6.21 32.67 -36.91
C ILE A 397 -7.42 31.91 -37.46
N THR A 398 -7.96 32.37 -38.58
CA THR A 398 -9.11 31.72 -39.22
C THR A 398 -8.71 30.43 -39.95
N ALA A 399 -9.68 29.62 -40.38
CA ALA A 399 -9.44 28.44 -41.20
C ALA A 399 -8.49 28.70 -42.38
N GLY A 400 -7.49 27.83 -42.54
CA GLY A 400 -6.43 27.98 -43.52
C GLY A 400 -5.24 27.08 -43.25
N ARG A 401 -4.38 26.96 -44.26
CA ARG A 401 -3.09 26.28 -44.17
C ARG A 401 -1.99 27.33 -44.25
N TYR A 402 -1.21 27.44 -43.18
CA TYR A 402 -0.17 28.43 -42.96
C TYR A 402 1.18 27.71 -42.97
N GLN A 403 1.99 27.97 -44.00
CA GLN A 403 3.30 27.35 -44.13
C GLN A 403 4.38 28.37 -43.79
N GLU A 404 4.69 28.48 -42.50
CA GLU A 404 5.62 29.45 -41.94
C GLU A 404 6.21 28.96 -40.62
N VAL A 405 7.32 29.57 -40.20
CA VAL A 405 7.96 29.36 -38.90
C VAL A 405 7.64 30.56 -38.03
N LEU A 406 7.28 30.31 -36.77
CA LEU A 406 6.98 31.37 -35.81
C LEU A 406 8.08 31.50 -34.76
N THR A 407 8.53 32.72 -34.52
CA THR A 407 9.39 33.08 -33.39
C THR A 407 8.62 33.97 -32.44
N ILE A 408 8.41 33.49 -31.22
CA ILE A 408 7.59 34.16 -30.19
C ILE A 408 8.49 34.55 -29.02
N THR A 409 8.88 35.82 -29.01
CA THR A 409 9.79 36.41 -28.01
C THR A 409 9.11 37.41 -27.07
N VAL A 410 7.88 37.81 -27.40
CA VAL A 410 7.06 38.74 -26.61
C VAL A 410 5.75 38.06 -26.17
N PRO A 411 5.17 38.42 -25.01
CA PRO A 411 3.94 37.79 -24.54
C PRO A 411 2.77 37.99 -25.50
N ILE A 412 2.21 36.91 -26.04
CA ILE A 412 1.11 36.95 -27.02
C ILE A 412 0.17 35.75 -26.88
N HIS A 413 -1.04 35.88 -27.44
CA HIS A 413 -2.03 34.81 -27.50
C HIS A 413 -2.38 34.46 -28.94
N LEU A 414 -2.01 33.26 -29.40
CA LEU A 414 -2.49 32.70 -30.66
C LEU A 414 -3.77 31.89 -30.41
N LEU A 415 -4.84 32.24 -31.11
CA LEU A 415 -6.14 31.58 -30.98
C LEU A 415 -6.69 31.19 -32.34
N GLY A 416 -6.85 29.89 -32.58
CA GLY A 416 -7.59 29.40 -33.74
C GLY A 416 -9.07 29.75 -33.65
N ASP A 417 -9.58 30.38 -34.70
CA ASP A 417 -10.98 30.78 -34.87
C ASP A 417 -11.71 29.82 -35.83
N GLY A 418 -12.37 28.82 -35.25
CA GLY A 418 -13.13 27.82 -35.98
C GLY A 418 -12.77 26.39 -35.56
N ASP A 419 -13.06 25.45 -36.44
CA ASP A 419 -12.69 24.04 -36.25
C ASP A 419 -11.17 23.88 -36.30
N ARG A 420 -10.60 23.27 -35.25
CA ARG A 420 -9.15 23.13 -35.03
C ARG A 420 -8.45 22.53 -36.25
N ASP A 421 -9.01 21.45 -36.79
CA ASP A 421 -8.39 20.65 -37.86
C ASP A 421 -8.39 21.37 -39.21
N SER A 422 -9.12 22.48 -39.32
CA SER A 422 -9.14 23.38 -40.48
C SER A 422 -8.10 24.51 -40.40
N ILE A 423 -7.41 24.67 -39.26
CA ILE A 423 -6.43 25.74 -39.01
C ILE A 423 -5.06 25.11 -38.78
N ILE A 424 -4.32 24.94 -39.87
CA ILE A 424 -3.09 24.15 -39.90
C ILE A 424 -1.89 25.09 -40.05
N LEU A 425 -1.00 25.10 -39.06
CA LEU A 425 0.32 25.72 -39.14
C LEU A 425 1.38 24.63 -39.32
N GLU A 426 2.24 24.77 -40.33
CA GLU A 426 3.22 23.76 -40.66
C GLU A 426 4.55 24.32 -41.19
N ALA A 427 5.64 23.62 -40.89
CA ALA A 427 6.96 23.92 -41.41
C ALA A 427 7.75 22.64 -41.66
N GLY A 428 8.61 22.64 -42.68
CA GLY A 428 9.57 21.57 -42.95
C GLY A 428 10.99 22.09 -42.89
N ASN A 429 11.95 21.24 -42.54
CA ASN A 429 13.36 21.61 -42.30
C ASN A 429 13.56 22.75 -41.29
N ALA A 430 12.61 22.92 -40.36
CA ALA A 430 12.65 23.91 -39.29
C ALA A 430 11.73 23.49 -38.15
N THR A 431 11.96 24.06 -36.97
CA THR A 431 11.00 24.04 -35.85
C THR A 431 9.81 24.93 -36.22
N VAL A 432 8.57 24.48 -35.97
CA VAL A 432 7.37 25.24 -36.40
C VAL A 432 7.17 26.48 -35.52
N ILE A 433 7.31 26.33 -34.21
CA ILE A 433 7.22 27.43 -33.25
C ILE A 433 8.43 27.39 -32.32
N ASP A 434 9.20 28.46 -32.30
CA ASP A 434 10.28 28.73 -31.36
C ASP A 434 9.82 29.76 -30.32
N TRP A 435 9.75 29.36 -29.05
CA TRP A 435 9.18 30.12 -27.95
C TRP A 435 10.23 30.49 -26.91
N THR A 436 10.41 31.79 -26.71
CA THR A 436 11.24 32.36 -25.64
C THR A 436 10.54 33.46 -24.83
N ALA A 437 9.32 33.82 -25.18
CA ALA A 437 8.53 34.78 -24.42
C ALA A 437 8.24 34.29 -22.98
N PRO A 438 8.21 35.18 -21.96
CA PRO A 438 8.02 34.77 -20.57
C PRO A 438 6.65 34.14 -20.31
N THR A 439 5.60 34.60 -21.01
CA THR A 439 4.23 34.08 -20.90
C THR A 439 3.51 34.19 -22.24
N GLY A 440 2.34 33.55 -22.37
CA GLY A 440 1.51 33.61 -23.57
C GLY A 440 0.68 32.35 -23.72
N SER A 441 -0.04 32.22 -24.83
CA SER A 441 -0.78 30.99 -25.10
C SER A 441 -0.93 30.65 -26.57
N ILE A 442 -1.04 29.36 -26.87
CA ILE A 442 -1.41 28.83 -28.17
C ILE A 442 -2.62 27.93 -27.95
N ARG A 443 -3.74 28.24 -28.62
CA ARG A 443 -5.00 27.51 -28.44
C ARG A 443 -5.67 27.16 -29.76
N ASN A 444 -6.27 25.97 -29.82
CA ASN A 444 -7.19 25.55 -30.88
C ASN A 444 -6.58 25.55 -32.31
N LEU A 445 -5.37 24.99 -32.47
CA LEU A 445 -4.68 24.90 -33.76
C LEU A 445 -4.16 23.50 -34.03
N THR A 446 -3.99 23.16 -35.31
CA THR A 446 -3.22 22.00 -35.74
C THR A 446 -1.80 22.44 -36.13
N LEU A 447 -0.79 21.83 -35.51
CA LEU A 447 0.63 22.12 -35.70
C LEU A 447 1.33 20.90 -36.31
N ARG A 448 2.07 21.09 -37.41
CA ARG A 448 2.75 19.98 -38.13
C ARG A 448 4.19 20.32 -38.49
N GLN A 449 5.13 19.62 -37.86
CA GLN A 449 6.53 19.61 -38.31
C GLN A 449 6.68 18.51 -39.39
N LEU A 450 7.07 18.89 -40.60
CA LEU A 450 7.03 18.03 -41.81
C LEU A 450 8.32 17.23 -42.09
N GLY A 451 9.26 17.18 -41.14
CA GLY A 451 10.53 16.46 -41.24
C GLY A 451 11.71 17.35 -41.63
N GLY A 452 12.89 16.74 -41.77
CA GLY A 452 14.16 17.40 -42.11
C GLY A 452 15.36 16.77 -41.41
N ASP A 453 16.57 17.16 -41.80
CA ASP A 453 17.83 16.56 -41.33
C ASP A 453 18.34 17.12 -39.98
N GLY A 454 17.57 17.99 -39.32
CA GLY A 454 17.95 18.66 -38.06
C GLY A 454 17.03 18.31 -36.89
N ASP A 455 17.41 18.76 -35.69
CA ASP A 455 16.66 18.62 -34.43
C ASP A 455 15.46 19.59 -34.37
N PHE A 456 14.50 19.37 -35.26
CA PHE A 456 13.34 20.26 -35.41
C PHE A 456 12.12 19.74 -34.65
N SER A 457 11.65 20.51 -33.69
CA SER A 457 10.44 20.22 -32.92
C SER A 457 9.20 20.86 -33.54
N CYS A 458 8.00 20.41 -33.19
CA CYS A 458 6.80 21.16 -33.58
C CYS A 458 6.71 22.44 -32.76
N VAL A 459 6.83 22.33 -31.44
CA VAL A 459 6.99 23.49 -30.55
C VAL A 459 8.25 23.33 -29.72
N ASP A 460 9.10 24.35 -29.71
CA ASP A 460 10.31 24.43 -28.91
C ASP A 460 10.17 25.57 -27.88
N ILE A 461 10.35 25.25 -26.60
CA ILE A 461 10.16 26.17 -25.48
C ILE A 461 11.46 26.23 -24.69
N GLY A 462 12.27 27.25 -24.98
CA GLY A 462 13.55 27.47 -24.33
C GLY A 462 13.48 28.34 -23.07
N SER A 463 12.38 29.06 -22.85
CA SER A 463 12.14 29.84 -21.63
C SER A 463 10.68 30.19 -21.41
N GLY A 464 10.34 30.63 -20.19
CA GLY A 464 9.01 31.09 -19.83
C GLY A 464 8.04 29.97 -19.47
N SER A 465 6.77 30.35 -19.31
CA SER A 465 5.66 29.48 -18.87
C SER A 465 4.43 29.66 -19.77
N PRO A 466 4.50 29.35 -21.07
CA PRO A 466 3.34 29.44 -21.95
C PRO A 466 2.28 28.38 -21.66
N LEU A 467 1.02 28.68 -22.02
CA LEU A 467 -0.07 27.71 -22.06
C LEU A 467 -0.29 27.17 -23.48
N LEU A 468 -0.16 25.86 -23.65
CA LEU A 468 -0.49 25.14 -24.89
C LEU A 468 -1.75 24.32 -24.63
N GLU A 469 -2.86 24.66 -25.29
CA GLU A 469 -4.15 24.06 -24.98
C GLU A 469 -5.00 23.72 -26.21
N SER A 470 -5.63 22.54 -26.21
CA SER A 470 -6.53 22.08 -27.27
C SER A 470 -5.86 22.07 -28.66
N LEU A 471 -4.59 21.67 -28.72
CA LEU A 471 -3.80 21.57 -29.95
C LEU A 471 -3.82 20.15 -30.51
N ASP A 472 -3.60 20.05 -31.82
CA ASP A 472 -3.28 18.81 -32.53
C ASP A 472 -1.85 18.91 -33.03
N ILE A 473 -0.94 18.06 -32.57
CA ILE A 473 0.51 18.23 -32.77
C ILE A 473 1.11 16.95 -33.33
N SER A 474 1.83 17.09 -34.44
CA SER A 474 2.64 16.00 -35.01
C SER A 474 4.01 16.50 -35.48
N ALA A 475 5.04 15.66 -35.32
CA ALA A 475 6.41 16.00 -35.70
C ALA A 475 7.15 14.89 -36.44
N GLN A 476 7.52 15.14 -37.69
CA GLN A 476 8.14 14.15 -38.58
C GLN A 476 9.67 14.19 -38.63
N SER A 477 10.31 15.05 -37.82
CA SER A 477 11.76 15.04 -37.63
C SER A 477 12.19 13.88 -36.74
N SER A 478 13.30 13.24 -37.12
CA SER A 478 13.94 12.16 -36.37
C SER A 478 15.22 12.61 -35.66
N GLY A 479 15.41 13.91 -35.48
CA GLY A 479 16.54 14.46 -34.72
C GLY A 479 16.55 13.98 -33.27
N ALA A 480 17.74 13.90 -32.66
CA ALA A 480 17.92 13.41 -31.30
C ALA A 480 17.28 14.31 -30.23
N ARG A 481 17.14 15.61 -30.51
CA ARG A 481 16.41 16.56 -29.65
C ARG A 481 15.02 16.91 -30.19
N ALA A 482 14.62 16.39 -31.35
CA ALA A 482 13.31 16.69 -31.91
C ALA A 482 12.20 16.10 -31.03
N ALA A 483 11.08 16.81 -30.92
CA ALA A 483 9.87 16.33 -30.25
C ALA A 483 8.60 16.97 -30.85
N GLY A 484 7.44 16.43 -30.52
CA GLY A 484 6.18 17.18 -30.69
C GLY A 484 6.26 18.51 -29.92
N ILE A 485 6.59 18.44 -28.63
CA ILE A 485 6.89 19.60 -27.79
C ILE A 485 8.22 19.38 -27.07
N LEU A 486 9.15 20.32 -27.22
CA LEU A 486 10.42 20.35 -26.49
C LEU A 486 10.38 21.44 -25.41
N ILE A 487 10.69 21.06 -24.17
CA ILE A 487 10.82 21.95 -23.01
C ILE A 487 12.27 21.86 -22.55
N HIS A 488 12.97 22.99 -22.46
CA HIS A 488 14.34 23.01 -21.98
C HIS A 488 14.71 24.31 -21.26
N ASP A 489 15.94 24.37 -20.72
CA ASP A 489 16.55 25.54 -20.09
C ASP A 489 15.71 26.20 -18.98
N ARG A 490 15.07 25.35 -18.15
CA ARG A 490 14.20 25.73 -17.02
C ARG A 490 12.86 26.38 -17.42
N ALA A 491 12.42 26.22 -18.66
CA ALA A 491 11.04 26.53 -19.05
C ALA A 491 10.04 25.72 -18.20
N ASP A 492 8.88 26.31 -17.91
CA ASP A 492 7.84 25.74 -17.04
C ASP A 492 6.43 25.90 -17.64
N PRO A 493 6.16 25.35 -18.84
CA PRO A 493 4.90 25.56 -19.53
C PRO A 493 3.75 24.74 -18.91
N VAL A 494 2.52 25.15 -19.21
CA VAL A 494 1.33 24.31 -19.01
C VAL A 494 0.90 23.73 -20.35
N ILE A 495 0.97 22.41 -20.48
CA ILE A 495 0.57 21.65 -21.67
C ILE A 495 -0.69 20.87 -21.31
N ARG A 496 -1.84 21.31 -21.83
CA ARG A 496 -3.14 20.80 -21.40
C ARG A 496 -4.07 20.40 -22.53
N ASN A 497 -4.76 19.27 -22.40
CA ASN A 497 -5.84 18.86 -23.31
C ASN A 497 -5.44 18.84 -24.80
N ASN A 498 -4.19 18.47 -25.10
CA ASN A 498 -3.68 18.38 -26.48
C ASN A 498 -3.70 16.94 -26.97
N CYS A 499 -3.75 16.77 -28.30
CA CYS A 499 -3.51 15.51 -29.00
C CYS A 499 -2.10 15.57 -29.61
N ILE A 500 -1.18 14.70 -29.17
CA ILE A 500 0.24 14.72 -29.57
C ILE A 500 0.59 13.35 -30.13
N HIS A 501 0.75 13.26 -31.45
CA HIS A 501 0.75 11.96 -32.11
C HIS A 501 1.62 11.87 -33.36
N ASP A 502 1.82 10.61 -33.79
CA ASP A 502 2.53 10.23 -35.01
C ASP A 502 3.93 10.84 -35.14
N GLY A 503 4.58 11.17 -34.02
CA GLY A 503 5.93 11.71 -33.99
C GLY A 503 6.98 10.68 -34.39
N LYS A 504 8.02 11.09 -35.12
CA LYS A 504 9.22 10.25 -35.36
C LYS A 504 10.22 10.23 -34.19
N SER A 505 9.98 11.08 -33.19
CA SER A 505 10.76 11.15 -31.95
C SER A 505 9.79 11.08 -30.74
N ALA A 506 10.14 11.72 -29.62
CA ALA A 506 9.29 11.79 -28.45
C ALA A 506 8.05 12.69 -28.68
N GLY A 507 6.93 12.36 -28.03
CA GLY A 507 5.76 13.23 -28.03
C GLY A 507 6.05 14.55 -27.32
N ILE A 508 6.48 14.46 -26.06
CA ILE A 508 6.98 15.58 -25.26
C ILE A 508 8.38 15.24 -24.73
N ALA A 509 9.34 16.15 -24.86
CA ALA A 509 10.66 16.03 -24.24
C ALA A 509 10.89 17.16 -23.23
N VAL A 510 11.32 16.81 -22.01
CA VAL A 510 11.64 17.74 -20.92
C VAL A 510 13.12 17.57 -20.56
N LEU A 511 13.94 18.53 -20.94
CA LEU A 511 15.40 18.49 -20.87
C LEU A 511 15.95 19.66 -20.07
N ASP A 512 17.24 19.60 -19.73
CA ASP A 512 18.02 20.75 -19.27
C ASP A 512 17.34 21.54 -18.12
N GLN A 513 16.96 20.84 -17.03
CA GLN A 513 16.22 21.39 -15.87
C GLN A 513 14.84 21.97 -16.20
N GLY A 514 14.26 21.59 -17.34
CA GLY A 514 12.89 21.91 -17.70
C GLY A 514 11.90 21.40 -16.65
N LYS A 515 10.82 22.14 -16.49
CA LYS A 515 9.68 21.82 -15.64
C LYS A 515 8.44 21.68 -16.52
N GLY A 516 7.30 22.11 -16.02
CA GLY A 516 6.04 22.15 -16.73
C GLY A 516 5.02 21.20 -16.14
N THR A 517 3.75 21.57 -16.33
CA THR A 517 2.60 20.73 -16.02
C THR A 517 2.02 20.17 -17.32
N ILE A 518 2.07 18.85 -17.46
CA ILE A 518 1.54 18.09 -18.59
C ILE A 518 0.26 17.42 -18.10
N GLU A 519 -0.92 17.93 -18.49
CA GLU A 519 -2.20 17.43 -17.98
C GLU A 519 -3.31 17.19 -19.01
N GLY A 520 -4.05 16.10 -18.86
CA GLY A 520 -5.24 15.85 -19.70
C GLY A 520 -4.94 15.63 -21.19
N ASN A 521 -3.68 15.38 -21.56
CA ASN A 521 -3.28 15.19 -22.94
C ASN A 521 -3.49 13.74 -23.39
N ASP A 522 -3.68 13.59 -24.69
CA ASP A 522 -3.70 12.32 -25.40
C ASP A 522 -2.40 12.21 -26.23
N ILE A 523 -1.49 11.31 -25.83
CA ILE A 523 -0.15 11.18 -26.39
C ILE A 523 0.01 9.78 -26.95
N HIS A 524 0.05 9.62 -28.28
CA HIS A 524 0.03 8.29 -28.88
C HIS A 524 0.76 8.14 -30.21
N ALA A 525 1.03 6.90 -30.61
CA ALA A 525 1.66 6.54 -31.90
C ALA A 525 3.03 7.20 -32.17
N ASN A 526 3.69 7.75 -31.15
CA ASN A 526 5.04 8.31 -31.25
C ASN A 526 6.08 7.19 -31.35
N THR A 527 7.16 7.45 -32.10
CA THR A 527 8.17 6.44 -32.42
C THR A 527 9.16 6.22 -31.27
N LEU A 528 9.47 7.26 -30.51
CA LEU A 528 10.20 7.16 -29.22
C LEU A 528 9.20 7.34 -28.06
N ALA A 529 9.68 7.79 -26.90
CA ALA A 529 8.86 7.86 -25.71
C ALA A 529 7.67 8.83 -25.85
N GLY A 530 6.53 8.51 -25.22
CA GLY A 530 5.42 9.45 -25.10
C GLY A 530 5.86 10.73 -24.40
N VAL A 531 6.47 10.58 -23.22
CA VAL A 531 7.16 11.67 -22.49
C VAL A 531 8.59 11.26 -22.15
N PHE A 532 9.57 12.09 -22.51
CA PHE A 532 10.99 11.84 -22.28
C PHE A 532 11.59 12.90 -21.34
N ILE A 533 12.06 12.50 -20.15
CA ILE A 533 12.55 13.40 -19.10
C ILE A 533 14.04 13.15 -18.87
N ARG A 534 14.86 14.21 -18.92
CA ARG A 534 16.32 14.08 -18.80
C ARG A 534 17.00 15.30 -18.19
N LYS A 535 18.23 15.09 -17.68
CA LYS A 535 19.18 16.12 -17.22
C LYS A 535 18.64 17.00 -16.07
N GLY A 536 18.27 16.37 -14.96
CA GLY A 536 17.81 17.05 -13.75
C GLY A 536 16.48 17.80 -13.87
N SER A 537 15.64 17.42 -14.84
CA SER A 537 14.28 17.95 -15.03
C SER A 537 13.31 17.39 -13.98
N ASP A 538 12.24 18.14 -13.71
CA ASP A 538 11.27 17.84 -12.63
C ASP A 538 9.84 18.27 -13.03
N PRO A 539 9.21 17.61 -14.02
CA PRO A 539 7.86 17.97 -14.48
C PRO A 539 6.76 17.30 -13.64
N VAL A 540 5.54 17.85 -13.74
CA VAL A 540 4.31 17.23 -13.23
C VAL A 540 3.51 16.67 -14.40
N ILE A 541 3.31 15.36 -14.43
CA ILE A 541 2.59 14.63 -15.48
C ILE A 541 1.35 14.01 -14.86
N ARG A 542 0.15 14.54 -15.19
CA ARG A 542 -1.08 14.07 -14.56
C ARG A 542 -2.28 13.91 -15.47
N ASN A 543 -3.09 12.89 -15.21
CA ASN A 543 -4.36 12.65 -15.91
C ASN A 543 -4.23 12.60 -17.45
N ASN A 544 -3.10 12.14 -17.98
CA ASN A 544 -2.89 11.97 -19.42
C ASN A 544 -3.22 10.53 -19.85
N ARG A 545 -3.55 10.35 -21.12
CA ARG A 545 -3.57 9.04 -21.79
C ARG A 545 -2.31 8.92 -22.65
N ILE A 546 -1.49 7.89 -22.39
CA ILE A 546 -0.22 7.68 -23.09
C ILE A 546 -0.19 6.27 -23.66
N HIS A 547 -0.41 6.12 -24.96
CA HIS A 547 -0.68 4.80 -25.53
C HIS A 547 -0.19 4.57 -26.96
N ASP A 548 -0.19 3.30 -27.38
CA ASP A 548 0.16 2.87 -28.74
C ASP A 548 1.53 3.38 -29.25
N GLY A 549 2.45 3.75 -28.34
CA GLY A 549 3.81 4.14 -28.66
C GLY A 549 4.65 2.95 -29.15
N LYS A 550 5.63 3.23 -30.02
CA LYS A 550 6.59 2.20 -30.50
C LYS A 550 7.74 1.96 -29.54
N ASP A 551 7.82 2.75 -28.46
CA ASP A 551 8.84 2.70 -27.42
C ASP A 551 8.16 2.76 -26.03
N VAL A 552 8.83 3.34 -25.03
CA VAL A 552 8.38 3.52 -23.64
C VAL A 552 7.26 4.57 -23.54
N GLY A 553 6.31 4.40 -22.62
CA GLY A 553 5.30 5.44 -22.34
C GLY A 553 5.92 6.71 -21.75
N ILE A 554 6.51 6.62 -20.55
CA ILE A 554 7.25 7.70 -19.88
C ILE A 554 8.66 7.22 -19.52
N ALA A 555 9.69 7.95 -19.95
CA ALA A 555 11.08 7.64 -19.63
C ALA A 555 11.72 8.74 -18.77
N VAL A 556 12.35 8.35 -17.65
CA VAL A 556 12.97 9.24 -16.65
C VAL A 556 14.45 8.90 -16.49
N HIS A 557 15.31 9.83 -16.89
CA HIS A 557 16.76 9.63 -17.01
C HIS A 557 17.55 10.74 -16.30
N ASP A 558 18.78 10.41 -15.91
CA ASP A 558 19.86 11.32 -15.54
C ASP A 558 19.50 12.18 -14.32
N GLN A 559 19.30 11.50 -13.20
CA GLN A 559 19.01 12.10 -11.89
C GLN A 559 17.78 13.02 -11.91
N CYS A 560 16.82 12.74 -12.77
CA CYS A 560 15.58 13.49 -12.82
C CYS A 560 14.65 13.12 -11.68
N LYS A 561 13.77 14.08 -11.37
CA LYS A 561 12.63 13.89 -10.49
C LYS A 561 11.36 13.92 -11.35
N GLY A 562 10.26 14.33 -10.74
CA GLY A 562 8.96 14.45 -11.40
C GLY A 562 7.87 13.72 -10.63
N THR A 563 6.65 14.19 -10.81
CA THR A 563 5.44 13.54 -10.29
C THR A 563 4.63 13.01 -11.45
N ILE A 564 4.38 11.71 -11.46
CA ILE A 564 3.58 10.99 -12.46
C ILE A 564 2.33 10.48 -11.74
N GLU A 565 1.18 11.13 -11.97
CA GLU A 565 -0.04 10.86 -11.20
C GLU A 565 -1.32 10.73 -12.03
N GLY A 566 -2.12 9.69 -11.76
CA GLY A 566 -3.47 9.60 -12.34
C GLY A 566 -3.49 9.38 -13.85
N ASN A 567 -2.37 8.98 -14.45
CA ASN A 567 -2.27 8.74 -15.88
C ASN A 567 -2.75 7.34 -16.24
N ASP A 568 -3.25 7.19 -17.46
CA ASP A 568 -3.58 5.93 -18.10
C ASP A 568 -2.53 5.63 -19.17
N ILE A 569 -1.70 4.61 -18.94
CA ILE A 569 -0.53 4.27 -19.76
C ILE A 569 -0.70 2.84 -20.27
N HIS A 570 -0.92 2.66 -21.58
CA HIS A 570 -1.23 1.32 -22.11
C HIS A 570 -0.81 1.08 -23.55
N ALA A 571 -0.80 -0.19 -23.98
CA ALA A 571 -0.51 -0.62 -25.36
C ALA A 571 0.84 -0.17 -25.96
N ASN A 572 1.73 0.41 -25.16
CA ASN A 572 3.08 0.77 -25.57
C ASN A 572 3.92 -0.48 -25.84
N THR A 573 4.86 -0.35 -26.78
CA THR A 573 5.66 -1.49 -27.25
C THR A 573 6.75 -1.89 -26.27
N LEU A 574 7.37 -0.92 -25.59
CA LEU A 574 8.28 -1.16 -24.47
C LEU A 574 7.60 -0.80 -23.14
N ALA A 575 8.40 -0.54 -22.10
CA ALA A 575 7.88 -0.34 -20.76
C ALA A 575 6.84 0.80 -20.67
N GLY A 576 5.84 0.67 -19.81
CA GLY A 576 4.92 1.78 -19.52
C GLY A 576 5.66 2.98 -18.91
N ILE A 577 6.44 2.73 -17.86
CA ILE A 577 7.33 3.72 -17.24
C ILE A 577 8.74 3.13 -17.12
N PHE A 578 9.76 3.92 -17.44
CA PHE A 578 11.16 3.53 -17.36
C PHE A 578 11.97 4.52 -16.53
N ILE A 579 12.59 4.06 -15.44
CA ILE A 579 13.40 4.85 -14.52
C ILE A 579 14.85 4.37 -14.59
N THR A 580 15.78 5.28 -14.85
CA THR A 580 17.20 4.93 -14.94
C THR A 580 18.14 6.05 -14.49
N THR A 581 19.44 5.72 -14.44
CA THR A 581 20.57 6.63 -14.20
C THR A 581 20.37 7.51 -12.98
N GLY A 582 20.00 6.88 -11.86
CA GLY A 582 19.86 7.54 -10.56
C GLY A 582 18.63 8.44 -10.40
N SER A 583 17.67 8.40 -11.33
CA SER A 583 16.43 9.18 -11.24
C SER A 583 15.52 8.69 -10.11
N ASP A 584 14.74 9.60 -9.53
CA ASP A 584 13.95 9.38 -8.31
C ASP A 584 12.55 10.05 -8.40
N PRO A 585 11.67 9.60 -9.31
CA PRO A 585 10.34 10.18 -9.47
C PRO A 585 9.32 9.63 -8.47
N ILE A 586 8.22 10.37 -8.27
CA ILE A 586 7.03 9.90 -7.55
C ILE A 586 6.00 9.41 -8.58
N ILE A 587 5.59 8.14 -8.49
CA ILE A 587 4.63 7.51 -9.40
C ILE A 587 3.44 7.05 -8.58
N ARG A 588 2.29 7.71 -8.72
CA ARG A 588 1.12 7.38 -7.90
C ARG A 588 -0.22 7.37 -8.62
N ASN A 589 -1.12 6.50 -8.19
CA ASN A 589 -2.51 6.47 -8.69
C ASN A 589 -2.64 6.32 -10.22
N ASN A 590 -1.64 5.76 -10.90
CA ASN A 590 -1.70 5.52 -12.35
C ASN A 590 -2.29 4.15 -12.66
N ARG A 591 -2.86 4.02 -13.86
CA ARG A 591 -3.21 2.73 -14.46
C ARG A 591 -2.19 2.39 -15.55
N ILE A 592 -1.53 1.24 -15.44
CA ILE A 592 -0.46 0.83 -16.36
C ILE A 592 -0.76 -0.58 -16.85
N HIS A 593 -1.25 -0.69 -18.10
CA HIS A 593 -1.83 -1.95 -18.54
C HIS A 593 -1.70 -2.27 -20.02
N ASP A 594 -1.96 -3.53 -20.38
CA ASP A 594 -1.98 -4.02 -21.76
C ASP A 594 -0.71 -3.70 -22.58
N GLY A 595 0.43 -3.45 -21.90
CA GLY A 595 1.72 -3.23 -22.53
C GLY A 595 2.28 -4.51 -23.14
N LYS A 596 3.05 -4.36 -24.24
CA LYS A 596 3.75 -5.49 -24.89
C LYS A 596 5.04 -5.90 -24.16
N ASP A 597 5.43 -5.14 -23.15
CA ASP A 597 6.64 -5.33 -22.33
C ASP A 597 6.27 -5.24 -20.82
N VAL A 598 7.19 -4.73 -20.00
CA VAL A 598 7.05 -4.52 -18.54
C VAL A 598 6.16 -3.31 -18.22
N GLY A 599 5.40 -3.35 -17.14
CA GLY A 599 4.65 -2.17 -16.66
C GLY A 599 5.59 -1.02 -16.25
N ILE A 600 6.39 -1.22 -15.19
CA ILE A 600 7.40 -0.26 -14.72
C ILE A 600 8.78 -0.92 -14.65
N THR A 601 9.80 -0.29 -15.23
CA THR A 601 11.20 -0.73 -15.09
C THR A 601 12.00 0.28 -14.26
N VAL A 602 12.77 -0.21 -13.29
CA VAL A 602 13.71 0.57 -12.48
C VAL A 602 15.10 -0.04 -12.60
N ARG A 603 16.08 0.73 -13.12
CA ARG A 603 17.42 0.22 -13.34
C ARG A 603 18.54 1.24 -13.17
N ASP A 604 19.78 0.77 -13.24
CA ASP A 604 21.00 1.57 -13.25
C ASP A 604 21.01 2.62 -12.10
N GLN A 605 20.84 2.11 -10.86
CA GLN A 605 20.70 2.90 -9.62
C GLN A 605 19.46 3.81 -9.55
N GLY A 606 18.50 3.64 -10.45
CA GLY A 606 17.19 4.30 -10.37
C GLY A 606 16.49 3.99 -9.05
N LYS A 607 15.77 4.99 -8.55
CA LYS A 607 14.98 4.97 -7.32
C LYS A 607 13.52 5.25 -7.67
N GLY A 608 12.83 6.01 -6.82
CA GLY A 608 11.45 6.40 -6.99
C GLY A 608 10.52 5.75 -5.96
N THR A 609 9.41 6.44 -5.72
CA THR A 609 8.29 5.92 -4.93
C THR A 609 7.16 5.52 -5.88
N ILE A 610 6.79 4.25 -5.88
CA ILE A 610 5.72 3.67 -6.70
C ILE A 610 4.57 3.32 -5.75
N GLU A 611 3.51 4.13 -5.75
CA GLU A 611 2.43 4.03 -4.75
C GLU A 611 1.01 4.07 -5.31
N GLY A 612 0.13 3.16 -4.87
CA GLY A 612 -1.30 3.26 -5.21
C GLY A 612 -1.62 3.04 -6.68
N ASN A 613 -0.72 2.45 -7.46
CA ASN A 613 -0.92 2.20 -8.89
C ASN A 613 -1.66 0.87 -9.12
N ASP A 614 -2.38 0.81 -10.24
CA ASP A 614 -3.04 -0.37 -10.78
C ASP A 614 -2.28 -0.86 -12.02
N ILE A 615 -1.52 -1.95 -11.88
CA ILE A 615 -0.61 -2.47 -12.90
C ILE A 615 -1.06 -3.86 -13.33
N HIS A 616 -1.53 -4.03 -14.57
CA HIS A 616 -2.13 -5.30 -14.97
C HIS A 616 -2.05 -5.62 -16.46
N ALA A 617 -2.27 -6.89 -16.83
CA ALA A 617 -2.35 -7.35 -18.22
C ALA A 617 -1.12 -7.09 -19.11
N ASN A 618 -0.01 -6.63 -18.53
CA ASN A 618 1.26 -6.47 -19.23
C ASN A 618 1.84 -7.83 -19.64
N THR A 619 2.57 -7.83 -20.76
CA THR A 619 3.09 -9.08 -21.35
C THR A 619 4.29 -9.62 -20.59
N LEU A 620 5.17 -8.74 -20.08
CA LEU A 620 6.24 -9.12 -19.16
C LEU A 620 5.86 -8.74 -17.71
N ALA A 621 6.86 -8.53 -16.85
CA ALA A 621 6.63 -8.28 -15.43
C ALA A 621 5.77 -7.03 -15.20
N GLY A 622 4.97 -7.00 -14.13
CA GLY A 622 4.31 -5.77 -13.69
C GLY A 622 5.34 -4.71 -13.33
N ILE A 623 6.30 -5.06 -12.46
CA ILE A 623 7.44 -4.21 -12.10
C ILE A 623 8.74 -4.99 -12.25
N PHE A 624 9.77 -4.36 -12.83
CA PHE A 624 11.09 -4.95 -13.01
C PHE A 624 12.20 -4.08 -12.42
N ILE A 625 12.85 -4.57 -11.38
CA ILE A 625 14.01 -3.94 -10.72
C ILE A 625 15.28 -4.65 -11.17
N LYS A 626 16.25 -3.92 -11.72
CA LYS A 626 17.53 -4.51 -12.13
C LYS A 626 18.73 -3.57 -12.02
N THR A 627 19.94 -4.11 -12.12
CA THR A 627 21.19 -3.32 -12.22
C THR A 627 21.32 -2.31 -11.06
N GLY A 628 21.07 -2.78 -9.84
CA GLY A 628 21.14 -1.97 -8.62
C GLY A 628 20.04 -0.93 -8.44
N GLY A 629 18.92 -1.01 -9.16
CA GLY A 629 17.73 -0.22 -8.84
C GLY A 629 17.24 -0.47 -7.40
N ASP A 630 16.72 0.57 -6.75
CA ASP A 630 16.36 0.55 -5.32
C ASP A 630 15.10 1.41 -5.05
N PRO A 631 13.92 1.05 -5.61
CA PRO A 631 12.68 1.79 -5.42
C PRO A 631 11.96 1.42 -4.11
N VAL A 632 11.02 2.28 -3.69
CA VAL A 632 10.00 1.95 -2.69
C VAL A 632 8.68 1.68 -3.42
N ILE A 633 8.16 0.46 -3.30
CA ILE A 633 6.93 0.00 -3.95
C ILE A 633 5.90 -0.30 -2.88
N ARG A 634 4.83 0.49 -2.81
CA ARG A 634 3.82 0.33 -1.75
C ARG A 634 2.37 0.52 -2.17
N ASN A 635 1.46 -0.21 -1.54
CA ASN A 635 0.01 -0.04 -1.73
C ASN A 635 -0.44 -0.15 -3.20
N ASN A 636 0.28 -0.89 -4.06
CA ASN A 636 -0.10 -1.10 -5.46
C ASN A 636 -0.91 -2.39 -5.61
N ARG A 637 -1.71 -2.46 -6.68
CA ARG A 637 -2.33 -3.69 -7.16
C ARG A 637 -1.61 -4.15 -8.42
N ILE A 638 -1.05 -5.36 -8.40
CA ILE A 638 -0.23 -5.90 -9.50
C ILE A 638 -0.78 -7.26 -9.90
N HIS A 639 -1.52 -7.32 -11.01
CA HIS A 639 -2.33 -8.50 -11.27
C HIS A 639 -2.57 -8.83 -12.74
N ASN A 640 -3.05 -10.05 -13.00
CA ASN A 640 -3.41 -10.53 -14.34
C ASN A 640 -2.30 -10.38 -15.40
N GLY A 641 -1.03 -10.31 -14.98
CA GLY A 641 0.11 -10.26 -15.89
C GLY A 641 0.34 -11.61 -16.57
N LYS A 642 0.88 -11.58 -17.80
CA LYS A 642 1.27 -12.81 -18.53
C LYS A 642 2.62 -13.37 -18.05
N SER A 643 3.29 -12.68 -17.13
CA SER A 643 4.58 -13.04 -16.54
C SER A 643 4.51 -12.90 -15.01
N THR A 644 5.62 -12.54 -14.37
CA THR A 644 5.72 -12.29 -12.93
C THR A 644 5.03 -11.00 -12.51
N GLY A 645 4.62 -10.89 -11.24
CA GLY A 645 4.15 -9.63 -10.68
C GLY A 645 5.29 -8.62 -10.56
N ILE A 646 6.28 -8.97 -9.74
CA ILE A 646 7.50 -8.19 -9.53
C ILE A 646 8.73 -9.07 -9.78
N THR A 647 9.70 -8.57 -10.54
CA THR A 647 11.02 -9.21 -10.67
C THR A 647 12.11 -8.32 -10.12
N VAL A 648 13.01 -8.89 -9.31
CA VAL A 648 14.22 -8.25 -8.78
C VAL A 648 15.44 -9.06 -9.24
N ARG A 649 16.32 -8.45 -10.03
CA ARG A 649 17.51 -9.13 -10.57
C ARG A 649 18.75 -8.26 -10.62
N ASP A 650 19.88 -8.86 -10.96
CA ASP A 650 21.15 -8.20 -11.24
C ASP A 650 21.55 -7.19 -10.14
N GLN A 651 21.66 -7.67 -8.90
CA GLN A 651 21.94 -6.86 -7.70
C GLN A 651 20.85 -5.81 -7.38
N GLY A 652 19.62 -6.01 -7.85
CA GLY A 652 18.47 -5.17 -7.52
C GLY A 652 18.17 -5.21 -6.02
N LYS A 653 17.66 -4.08 -5.53
CA LYS A 653 17.23 -3.88 -4.13
C LYS A 653 15.80 -3.39 -4.12
N GLY A 654 15.45 -2.53 -3.16
CA GLY A 654 14.13 -1.96 -3.00
C GLY A 654 13.33 -2.58 -1.87
N THR A 655 12.29 -1.85 -1.48
CA THR A 655 11.29 -2.27 -0.49
C THR A 655 9.95 -2.45 -1.18
N VAL A 656 9.36 -3.64 -1.04
CA VAL A 656 8.03 -3.98 -1.53
C VAL A 656 7.12 -4.16 -0.32
N GLU A 657 6.20 -3.24 -0.09
CA GLU A 657 5.36 -3.24 1.11
C GLU A 657 3.86 -2.98 0.90
N GLY A 658 2.98 -3.73 1.57
CA GLY A 658 1.54 -3.43 1.53
C GLY A 658 0.90 -3.57 0.15
N ASN A 659 1.52 -4.29 -0.78
CA ASN A 659 0.98 -4.49 -2.13
C ASN A 659 0.07 -5.71 -2.18
N ASP A 660 -0.86 -5.68 -3.12
CA ASP A 660 -1.73 -6.79 -3.47
C ASP A 660 -1.29 -7.35 -4.84
N ILE A 661 -0.70 -8.55 -4.85
CA ILE A 661 -0.08 -9.18 -6.02
C ILE A 661 -0.80 -10.49 -6.31
N HIS A 662 -1.57 -10.57 -7.40
CA HIS A 662 -2.40 -11.75 -7.64
C HIS A 662 -2.66 -12.10 -9.10
N ALA A 663 -3.09 -13.34 -9.35
CA ALA A 663 -3.52 -13.81 -10.68
C ALA A 663 -2.48 -13.64 -11.81
N ASN A 664 -1.20 -13.47 -11.46
CA ASN A 664 -0.10 -13.44 -12.42
C ASN A 664 0.22 -14.86 -12.89
N THR A 665 0.70 -14.97 -14.13
CA THR A 665 0.93 -16.28 -14.78
C THR A 665 2.19 -16.96 -14.28
N LEU A 666 3.23 -16.19 -13.95
CA LEU A 666 4.43 -16.68 -13.27
C LEU A 666 4.45 -16.17 -11.82
N ALA A 667 5.58 -16.32 -11.15
CA ALA A 667 5.71 -16.00 -9.74
C ALA A 667 5.20 -14.60 -9.36
N GLY A 668 4.55 -14.47 -8.19
CA GLY A 668 4.12 -13.17 -7.67
C GLY A 668 5.31 -12.23 -7.50
N VAL A 669 6.36 -12.70 -6.82
CA VAL A 669 7.65 -12.01 -6.71
C VAL A 669 8.79 -12.98 -7.08
N PHE A 670 9.67 -12.56 -7.99
CA PHE A 670 10.83 -13.33 -8.43
C PHE A 670 12.14 -12.60 -8.13
N ILE A 671 12.99 -13.19 -7.29
CA ILE A 671 14.28 -12.63 -6.83
C ILE A 671 15.41 -13.50 -7.38
N THR A 672 16.34 -12.92 -8.15
CA THR A 672 17.43 -13.67 -8.81
C THR A 672 18.71 -12.84 -8.92
N THR A 673 19.82 -13.50 -9.27
CA THR A 673 21.10 -12.91 -9.67
C THR A 673 21.71 -12.02 -8.58
N GLY A 674 21.85 -12.57 -7.38
CA GLY A 674 22.46 -11.94 -6.21
C GLY A 674 21.75 -10.69 -5.67
N SER A 675 20.45 -10.57 -5.90
CA SER A 675 19.60 -9.49 -5.39
C SER A 675 19.30 -9.64 -3.88
N ASP A 676 18.96 -8.53 -3.22
CA ASP A 676 18.72 -8.47 -1.77
C ASP A 676 17.60 -7.46 -1.41
N PRO A 677 16.33 -7.72 -1.80
CA PRO A 677 15.21 -6.83 -1.51
C PRO A 677 14.56 -7.10 -0.14
N ILE A 678 13.73 -6.15 0.32
CA ILE A 678 12.83 -6.32 1.47
C ILE A 678 11.40 -6.49 0.94
N ILE A 679 10.76 -7.62 1.23
CA ILE A 679 9.38 -7.93 0.87
C ILE A 679 8.56 -8.06 2.15
N ARG A 680 7.70 -7.09 2.45
CA ARG A 680 6.98 -7.08 3.74
C ARG A 680 5.50 -6.73 3.67
N ASN A 681 4.67 -7.36 4.50
CA ASN A 681 3.25 -6.99 4.64
C ASN A 681 2.46 -6.98 3.31
N ASN A 682 2.83 -7.80 2.34
CA ASN A 682 2.11 -7.91 1.07
C ASN A 682 1.11 -9.06 1.12
N ARG A 683 0.06 -8.98 0.31
CA ARG A 683 -0.80 -10.12 -0.01
C ARG A 683 -0.41 -10.68 -1.38
N ILE A 684 -0.05 -11.97 -1.44
CA ILE A 684 0.42 -12.62 -2.66
C ILE A 684 -0.40 -13.89 -2.91
N HIS A 685 -1.34 -13.83 -3.84
CA HIS A 685 -2.36 -14.88 -3.92
C HIS A 685 -2.89 -15.19 -5.32
N ASP A 686 -3.60 -16.31 -5.44
CA ASP A 686 -4.29 -16.74 -6.67
C ASP A 686 -3.38 -16.79 -7.92
N GLY A 687 -2.07 -16.90 -7.74
CA GLY A 687 -1.09 -17.04 -8.81
C GLY A 687 -1.12 -18.43 -9.45
N LYS A 688 -0.75 -18.50 -10.73
CA LYS A 688 -0.64 -19.78 -11.47
C LYS A 688 0.71 -20.50 -11.24
N ASP A 689 1.58 -19.88 -10.46
CA ASP A 689 2.96 -20.32 -10.18
C ASP A 689 3.27 -20.11 -8.69
N VAL A 690 4.54 -20.01 -8.31
CA VAL A 690 5.03 -19.78 -6.95
C VAL A 690 4.62 -18.39 -6.42
N GLY A 691 4.32 -18.26 -5.14
CA GLY A 691 4.10 -16.94 -4.52
C GLY A 691 5.35 -16.06 -4.57
N ILE A 692 6.42 -16.47 -3.88
CA ILE A 692 7.74 -15.82 -3.90
C ILE A 692 8.84 -16.83 -4.25
N ALA A 693 9.62 -16.55 -5.29
CA ALA A 693 10.76 -17.38 -5.70
C ALA A 693 12.10 -16.66 -5.49
N VAL A 694 13.07 -17.32 -4.85
CA VAL A 694 14.41 -16.82 -4.52
C VAL A 694 15.49 -17.71 -5.12
N HIS A 695 16.24 -17.18 -6.08
CA HIS A 695 17.17 -17.90 -6.97
C HIS A 695 18.56 -17.26 -7.04
N ASP A 696 19.54 -18.00 -7.52
CA ASP A 696 20.90 -17.60 -7.88
C ASP A 696 21.62 -16.79 -6.80
N GLN A 697 21.91 -17.44 -5.67
CA GLN A 697 22.67 -16.86 -4.55
C GLN A 697 22.08 -15.55 -4.01
N CYS A 698 20.76 -15.39 -4.09
CA CYS A 698 20.09 -14.22 -3.56
C CYS A 698 19.97 -14.26 -2.04
N LYS A 699 19.84 -13.06 -1.49
CA LYS A 699 19.44 -12.81 -0.11
C LYS A 699 18.04 -12.20 -0.13
N GLY A 700 17.73 -11.38 0.86
CA GLY A 700 16.46 -10.70 1.02
C GLY A 700 15.78 -11.05 2.32
N THR A 701 14.90 -10.15 2.74
CA THR A 701 14.03 -10.35 3.92
C THR A 701 12.59 -10.43 3.46
N ILE A 702 11.91 -11.52 3.80
CA ILE A 702 10.51 -11.79 3.51
C ILE A 702 9.76 -11.84 4.85
N GLU A 703 8.98 -10.80 5.17
CA GLU A 703 8.38 -10.64 6.49
C GLU A 703 6.91 -10.21 6.51
N GLY A 704 6.08 -10.84 7.34
CA GLY A 704 4.73 -10.34 7.58
C GLY A 704 3.79 -10.46 6.36
N ASN A 705 4.16 -11.23 5.34
CA ASN A 705 3.35 -11.39 4.14
C ASN A 705 2.26 -12.45 4.34
N ASP A 706 1.15 -12.27 3.65
CA ASP A 706 0.04 -13.21 3.55
C ASP A 706 0.09 -13.86 2.15
N ILE A 707 0.49 -15.13 2.08
CA ILE A 707 0.74 -15.86 0.84
C ILE A 707 -0.19 -17.06 0.76
N HIS A 708 -1.14 -17.05 -0.18
CA HIS A 708 -2.16 -18.11 -0.22
C HIS A 708 -2.74 -18.41 -1.61
N ALA A 709 -3.40 -19.55 -1.76
CA ALA A 709 -4.11 -19.96 -2.98
C ALA A 709 -3.28 -20.01 -4.28
N ASN A 710 -1.95 -19.90 -4.18
CA ASN A 710 -1.03 -20.06 -5.31
C ASN A 710 -1.00 -21.52 -5.77
N THR A 711 -0.77 -21.72 -7.07
CA THR A 711 -0.84 -23.05 -7.70
C THR A 711 0.39 -23.89 -7.39
N LEU A 712 1.57 -23.28 -7.34
CA LEU A 712 2.80 -23.92 -6.85
C LEU A 712 3.15 -23.42 -5.45
N ALA A 713 4.38 -23.67 -5.00
CA ALA A 713 4.79 -23.38 -3.64
C ALA A 713 4.52 -21.94 -3.19
N GLY A 714 4.22 -21.73 -1.91
CA GLY A 714 4.09 -20.38 -1.34
C GLY A 714 5.41 -19.62 -1.45
N ILE A 715 6.50 -20.21 -0.95
CA ILE A 715 7.86 -19.70 -1.11
C ILE A 715 8.79 -20.79 -1.66
N PHE A 716 9.65 -20.44 -2.60
CA PHE A 716 10.61 -21.35 -3.21
C PHE A 716 12.04 -20.80 -3.12
N ILE A 717 12.93 -21.51 -2.43
CA ILE A 717 14.34 -21.16 -2.24
C ILE A 717 15.21 -22.16 -2.99
N THR A 718 16.07 -21.67 -3.88
CA THR A 718 16.94 -22.56 -4.66
C THR A 718 18.29 -21.95 -5.00
N THR A 719 19.18 -22.76 -5.60
CA THR A 719 20.45 -22.35 -6.23
C THR A 719 21.35 -21.56 -5.29
N GLY A 720 21.54 -22.08 -4.08
CA GLY A 720 22.43 -21.50 -3.07
C GLY A 720 21.91 -20.21 -2.42
N SER A 721 20.65 -19.82 -2.63
CA SER A 721 20.07 -18.61 -2.00
C SER A 721 19.86 -18.79 -0.49
N ASP A 722 19.95 -17.68 0.25
CA ASP A 722 19.95 -17.66 1.73
C ASP A 722 19.11 -16.49 2.28
N PRO A 723 17.78 -16.49 2.09
CA PRO A 723 16.91 -15.40 2.57
C PRO A 723 16.52 -15.57 4.04
N ILE A 724 16.06 -14.47 4.66
CA ILE A 724 15.37 -14.49 5.96
C ILE A 724 13.87 -14.47 5.72
N ILE A 725 13.15 -15.47 6.21
CA ILE A 725 11.69 -15.62 6.06
C ILE A 725 11.08 -15.63 7.46
N ARG A 726 10.35 -14.58 7.84
CA ARG A 726 9.80 -14.49 9.20
C ARG A 726 8.40 -13.92 9.32
N ASN A 727 7.63 -14.41 10.29
CA ASN A 727 6.31 -13.87 10.61
C ASN A 727 5.32 -13.84 9.42
N ASN A 728 5.49 -14.70 8.42
CA ASN A 728 4.57 -14.80 7.27
C ASN A 728 3.46 -15.80 7.57
N ARG A 729 2.29 -15.59 6.95
CA ARG A 729 1.21 -16.58 6.90
C ARG A 729 1.21 -17.22 5.51
N ILE A 730 1.37 -18.54 5.44
CA ILE A 730 1.50 -19.28 4.17
C ILE A 730 0.48 -20.41 4.16
N HIS A 731 -0.62 -20.23 3.44
CA HIS A 731 -1.77 -21.12 3.60
C HIS A 731 -2.62 -21.36 2.36
N ASP A 732 -3.48 -22.38 2.43
CA ASP A 732 -4.45 -22.72 1.38
C ASP A 732 -3.83 -22.87 -0.03
N GLY A 733 -2.54 -23.18 -0.11
CA GLY A 733 -1.83 -23.45 -1.36
C GLY A 733 -2.16 -24.83 -1.93
N LYS A 734 -2.08 -24.95 -3.27
CA LYS A 734 -2.29 -26.23 -3.96
C LYS A 734 -1.05 -27.13 -3.99
N ASP A 735 0.06 -26.63 -3.46
CA ASP A 735 1.38 -27.27 -3.43
C ASP A 735 1.99 -27.13 -2.01
N VAL A 736 3.32 -27.21 -1.89
CA VAL A 736 4.10 -27.07 -0.66
C VAL A 736 4.04 -25.63 -0.12
N GLY A 737 4.02 -25.45 1.20
CA GLY A 737 4.13 -24.11 1.81
C GLY A 737 5.46 -23.43 1.46
N ILE A 738 6.58 -24.01 1.92
CA ILE A 738 7.94 -23.55 1.61
C ILE A 738 8.79 -24.69 1.05
N THR A 739 9.42 -24.50 -0.11
CA THR A 739 10.40 -25.45 -0.67
C THR A 739 11.81 -24.89 -0.58
N VAL A 740 12.77 -25.72 -0.13
CA VAL A 740 14.20 -25.41 -0.09
C VAL A 740 14.96 -26.49 -0.85
N ARG A 741 15.66 -26.11 -1.93
CA ARG A 741 16.38 -27.08 -2.76
C ARG A 741 17.64 -26.57 -3.42
N ASP A 742 18.37 -27.46 -4.09
CA ASP A 742 19.55 -27.16 -4.91
C ASP A 742 20.57 -26.27 -4.15
N GLN A 743 21.00 -26.74 -2.98
CA GLN A 743 21.89 -26.02 -2.05
C GLN A 743 21.30 -24.76 -1.41
N GLY A 744 19.99 -24.53 -1.55
CA GLY A 744 19.27 -23.46 -0.86
C GLY A 744 19.41 -23.56 0.66
N LYS A 745 19.48 -22.39 1.29
CA LYS A 745 19.59 -22.19 2.74
C LYS A 745 18.42 -21.33 3.21
N GLY A 746 18.67 -20.42 4.13
CA GLY A 746 17.70 -19.49 4.67
C GLY A 746 17.34 -19.78 6.12
N THR A 747 16.90 -18.72 6.80
CA THR A 747 16.31 -18.80 8.14
C THR A 747 14.80 -18.64 8.02
N ILE A 748 14.06 -19.67 8.39
CA ILE A 748 12.59 -19.72 8.39
C ILE A 748 12.13 -19.67 9.84
N GLU A 749 11.63 -18.51 10.28
CA GLU A 749 11.33 -18.25 11.70
C GLU A 749 9.96 -17.63 11.98
N GLY A 750 9.21 -18.16 12.94
CA GLY A 750 7.99 -17.49 13.41
C GLY A 750 6.86 -17.45 12.37
N ASN A 751 6.91 -18.29 11.34
CA ASN A 751 5.88 -18.34 10.30
C ASN A 751 4.73 -19.25 10.73
N ASP A 752 3.53 -18.93 10.22
CA ASP A 752 2.33 -19.74 10.35
C ASP A 752 2.03 -20.40 8.99
N ILE A 753 2.22 -21.71 8.89
CA ILE A 753 2.13 -22.49 7.65
C ILE A 753 1.03 -23.54 7.80
N HIS A 754 -0.08 -23.40 7.08
CA HIS A 754 -1.22 -24.30 7.27
C HIS A 754 -2.10 -24.54 6.05
N ALA A 755 -2.92 -25.59 6.09
CA ALA A 755 -3.92 -25.91 5.07
C ALA A 755 -3.40 -26.08 3.63
N ASN A 756 -2.08 -26.18 3.45
CA ASN A 756 -1.45 -26.47 2.16
C ASN A 756 -1.71 -27.92 1.75
N THR A 757 -1.78 -28.16 0.44
CA THR A 757 -2.16 -29.46 -0.11
C THR A 757 -1.02 -30.47 -0.04
N LEU A 758 0.23 -30.02 -0.22
CA LEU A 758 1.43 -30.84 0.01
C LEU A 758 2.12 -30.37 1.31
N ALA A 759 3.37 -30.79 1.51
CA ALA A 759 4.09 -30.56 2.75
C ALA A 759 4.10 -29.09 3.20
N GLY A 760 4.11 -28.84 4.51
CA GLY A 760 4.28 -27.49 5.04
C GLY A 760 5.64 -26.91 4.62
N ILE A 761 6.72 -27.67 4.87
CA ILE A 761 8.07 -27.35 4.40
C ILE A 761 8.70 -28.58 3.75
N PHE A 762 9.31 -28.40 2.57
CA PHE A 762 10.00 -29.47 1.86
C PHE A 762 11.46 -29.12 1.56
N ILE A 763 12.38 -29.90 2.12
CA ILE A 763 13.84 -29.77 1.94
C ILE A 763 14.32 -30.91 1.04
N LYS A 764 14.99 -30.59 -0.07
CA LYS A 764 15.51 -31.62 -1.00
C LYS A 764 16.76 -31.18 -1.77
N THR A 765 17.43 -32.11 -2.43
CA THR A 765 18.56 -31.82 -3.35
C THR A 765 19.67 -30.96 -2.70
N GLY A 766 20.10 -31.34 -1.51
CA GLY A 766 21.17 -30.67 -0.75
C GLY A 766 20.80 -29.35 -0.06
N GLY A 767 19.51 -29.07 0.17
CA GLY A 767 19.09 -27.96 1.03
C GLY A 767 19.56 -28.10 2.48
N ASP A 768 19.80 -26.96 3.14
CA ASP A 768 20.28 -26.88 4.52
C ASP A 768 19.75 -25.62 5.24
N PRO A 769 18.42 -25.50 5.47
CA PRO A 769 17.83 -24.35 6.14
C PRO A 769 17.86 -24.45 7.67
N VAL A 770 17.70 -23.30 8.33
CA VAL A 770 17.36 -23.22 9.76
C VAL A 770 15.86 -22.92 9.89
N ILE A 771 15.10 -23.85 10.47
CA ILE A 771 13.64 -23.77 10.65
C ILE A 771 13.37 -23.69 12.15
N ARG A 772 12.91 -22.53 12.63
CA ARG A 772 12.69 -22.35 14.08
C ARG A 772 11.44 -21.60 14.46
N ASN A 773 10.83 -21.97 15.58
CA ASN A 773 9.69 -21.24 16.16
C ASN A 773 8.50 -21.05 15.19
N ASN A 774 8.32 -21.95 14.21
CA ASN A 774 7.18 -21.89 13.28
C ASN A 774 6.02 -22.73 13.80
N ARG A 775 4.80 -22.36 13.38
CA ARG A 775 3.60 -23.19 13.54
C ARG A 775 3.28 -23.85 12.20
N ILE A 776 3.23 -25.18 12.15
CA ILE A 776 3.02 -25.94 10.92
C ILE A 776 1.88 -26.92 11.13
N HIS A 777 0.70 -26.61 10.61
CA HIS A 777 -0.51 -27.33 11.02
C HIS A 777 -1.60 -27.46 9.97
N ASP A 778 -2.56 -28.36 10.24
CA ASP A 778 -3.75 -28.57 9.40
C ASP A 778 -3.45 -28.84 7.91
N GLY A 779 -2.24 -29.29 7.58
CA GLY A 779 -1.83 -29.68 6.23
C GLY A 779 -2.46 -31.00 5.80
N LYS A 780 -2.65 -31.17 4.48
CA LYS A 780 -3.15 -32.43 3.90
C LYS A 780 -2.06 -33.48 3.68
N ASP A 781 -0.82 -33.14 3.97
CA ASP A 781 0.39 -33.95 3.78
C ASP A 781 1.27 -33.87 5.03
N VAL A 782 2.58 -34.12 4.90
CA VAL A 782 3.59 -34.05 5.96
C VAL A 782 3.80 -32.62 6.45
N GLY A 783 4.08 -32.42 7.73
CA GLY A 783 4.48 -31.10 8.25
C GLY A 783 5.80 -30.60 7.65
N ILE A 784 6.90 -31.32 7.92
CA ILE A 784 8.23 -31.06 7.35
C ILE A 784 8.81 -32.33 6.70
N ALA A 785 9.17 -32.27 5.42
CA ALA A 785 9.82 -33.36 4.69
C ALA A 785 11.30 -33.04 4.39
N VAL A 786 12.20 -33.98 4.66
CA VAL A 786 13.66 -33.86 4.44
C VAL A 786 14.16 -35.04 3.59
N HIS A 787 14.60 -34.74 2.37
CA HIS A 787 14.93 -35.72 1.34
C HIS A 787 16.32 -35.49 0.73
N ASP A 788 16.87 -36.51 0.10
CA ASP A 788 18.01 -36.51 -0.82
C ASP A 788 19.29 -36.00 -0.17
N GLN A 789 19.71 -36.69 0.91
CA GLN A 789 20.93 -36.37 1.67
C GLN A 789 20.96 -34.93 2.19
N CYS A 790 19.78 -34.34 2.42
CA CYS A 790 19.70 -32.99 2.96
C CYS A 790 20.05 -32.94 4.45
N LYS A 791 20.41 -31.73 4.86
CA LYS A 791 20.63 -31.35 6.25
C LYS A 791 19.54 -30.35 6.65
N GLY A 792 19.81 -29.59 7.70
CA GLY A 792 18.91 -28.58 8.24
C GLY A 792 18.79 -28.70 9.74
N THR A 793 18.45 -27.58 10.38
CA THR A 793 18.13 -27.53 11.81
C THR A 793 16.65 -27.20 11.97
N ILE A 794 15.90 -28.07 12.64
CA ILE A 794 14.48 -27.92 12.94
C ILE A 794 14.35 -27.77 14.46
N GLU A 795 14.08 -26.55 14.93
CA GLU A 795 14.12 -26.24 16.36
C GLU A 795 12.93 -25.44 16.89
N GLY A 796 12.34 -25.85 18.01
CA GLY A 796 11.33 -25.02 18.68
C GLY A 796 10.03 -24.83 17.89
N ASN A 797 9.76 -25.66 16.88
CA ASN A 797 8.56 -25.56 16.08
C ASN A 797 7.39 -26.29 16.75
N ASP A 798 6.18 -25.82 16.47
CA ASP A 798 4.92 -26.45 16.85
C ASP A 798 4.28 -27.07 15.59
N ILE A 799 4.26 -28.40 15.52
CA ILE A 799 3.82 -29.16 14.34
C ILE A 799 2.64 -30.05 14.74
N HIS A 800 1.43 -29.78 14.22
CA HIS A 800 0.24 -30.51 14.64
C HIS A 800 -0.86 -30.63 13.61
N ALA A 801 -1.80 -31.55 13.83
CA ALA A 801 -3.02 -31.73 13.03
C ALA A 801 -2.80 -32.01 11.52
N ASN A 802 -1.56 -32.25 11.10
CA ASN A 802 -1.24 -32.66 9.73
C ASN A 802 -1.77 -34.07 9.44
N THR A 803 -2.12 -34.30 8.17
CA THR A 803 -2.78 -35.55 7.76
C THR A 803 -1.80 -36.71 7.65
N LEU A 804 -0.56 -36.44 7.23
CA LEU A 804 0.54 -37.41 7.28
C LEU A 804 1.52 -37.03 8.41
N ALA A 805 2.71 -37.63 8.40
CA ALA A 805 3.68 -37.48 9.47
C ALA A 805 3.99 -36.01 9.82
N GLY A 806 4.26 -35.73 11.09
CA GLY A 806 4.73 -34.40 11.51
C GLY A 806 6.06 -34.04 10.85
N ILE A 807 7.05 -34.93 10.96
CA ILE A 807 8.34 -34.82 10.28
C ILE A 807 8.67 -36.12 9.55
N PHE A 808 9.17 -36.02 8.32
CA PHE A 808 9.56 -37.15 7.49
C PHE A 808 11.00 -37.04 7.00
N ILE A 809 11.84 -38.01 7.35
CA ILE A 809 13.26 -38.06 6.99
C ILE A 809 13.50 -39.27 6.09
N THR A 810 14.05 -39.05 4.90
CA THR A 810 14.31 -40.13 3.93
C THR A 810 15.56 -39.92 3.08
N THR A 811 15.89 -40.93 2.28
CA THR A 811 16.94 -40.95 1.26
C THR A 811 18.29 -40.44 1.77
N GLY A 812 18.71 -40.96 2.92
CA GLY A 812 20.00 -40.65 3.52
C GLY A 812 20.14 -39.28 4.16
N SER A 813 19.05 -38.53 4.33
CA SER A 813 19.07 -37.19 4.96
C SER A 813 19.41 -37.26 6.45
N ASP A 814 20.06 -36.21 6.96
CA ASP A 814 20.63 -36.17 8.33
C ASP A 814 20.39 -34.81 9.01
N PRO A 815 19.12 -34.45 9.32
CA PRO A 815 18.79 -33.19 9.97
C PRO A 815 18.97 -33.24 11.50
N ILE A 816 19.10 -32.06 12.12
CA ILE A 816 19.03 -31.90 13.59
C ILE A 816 17.61 -31.45 13.93
N ILE A 817 16.90 -32.21 14.77
CA ILE A 817 15.53 -31.96 15.19
C ILE A 817 15.52 -31.82 16.71
N ARG A 818 15.33 -30.60 17.23
CA ARG A 818 15.41 -30.35 18.66
C ARG A 818 14.33 -29.46 19.26
N ASN A 819 13.90 -29.75 20.47
CA ASN A 819 12.96 -28.89 21.23
C ASN A 819 11.65 -28.56 20.49
N ASN A 820 11.19 -29.42 19.57
CA ASN A 820 9.93 -29.21 18.86
C ASN A 820 8.78 -29.88 19.63
N ARG A 821 7.56 -29.35 19.46
CA ARG A 821 6.33 -30.03 19.86
C ARG A 821 5.66 -30.63 18.63
N ILE A 822 5.40 -31.93 18.64
CA ILE A 822 4.83 -32.67 17.51
C ILE A 822 3.63 -33.47 17.99
N HIS A 823 2.42 -32.98 17.70
CA HIS A 823 1.24 -33.51 18.36
C HIS A 823 -0.05 -33.49 17.55
N ASP A 824 -1.06 -34.22 18.03
CA ASP A 824 -2.41 -34.28 17.44
C ASP A 824 -2.44 -34.60 15.93
N GLY A 825 -1.39 -35.25 15.41
CA GLY A 825 -1.30 -35.69 14.03
C GLY A 825 -2.23 -36.88 13.75
N LYS A 826 -2.72 -36.97 12.51
CA LYS A 826 -3.53 -38.12 12.06
C LYS A 826 -2.70 -39.34 11.68
N ASP A 827 -1.38 -39.20 11.71
CA ASP A 827 -0.38 -40.21 11.33
C ASP A 827 0.72 -40.27 12.42
N VAL A 828 1.93 -40.67 12.05
CA VAL A 828 3.14 -40.75 12.90
C VAL A 828 3.67 -39.36 13.27
N GLY A 829 4.25 -39.20 14.47
CA GLY A 829 4.95 -37.97 14.84
C GLY A 829 6.18 -37.71 13.95
N ILE A 830 7.19 -38.59 14.02
CA ILE A 830 8.39 -38.53 13.17
C ILE A 830 8.63 -39.87 12.46
N THR A 831 8.81 -39.85 11.14
CA THR A 831 9.23 -41.03 10.36
C THR A 831 10.67 -40.89 9.88
N VAL A 832 11.48 -41.95 10.07
CA VAL A 832 12.84 -42.07 9.56
C VAL A 832 12.95 -43.33 8.71
N ARG A 833 13.26 -43.18 7.42
CA ARG A 833 13.29 -44.30 6.49
C ARG A 833 14.35 -44.19 5.40
N ASP A 834 14.53 -45.28 4.65
CA ASP A 834 15.37 -45.36 3.44
C ASP A 834 16.78 -44.80 3.70
N GLN A 835 17.45 -45.36 4.70
CA GLN A 835 18.78 -44.93 5.19
C GLN A 835 18.83 -43.51 5.78
N GLY A 836 17.68 -42.88 6.03
CA GLY A 836 17.58 -41.62 6.75
C GLY A 836 18.22 -41.72 8.14
N LYS A 837 18.83 -40.62 8.55
CA LYS A 837 19.53 -40.47 9.83
C LYS A 837 18.86 -39.33 10.62
N GLY A 838 19.65 -38.48 11.25
CA GLY A 838 19.20 -37.34 12.02
C GLY A 838 19.37 -37.52 13.52
N THR A 839 19.53 -36.39 14.20
CA THR A 839 19.53 -36.31 15.66
C THR A 839 18.20 -35.74 16.12
N ILE A 840 17.42 -36.54 16.84
CA ILE A 840 16.11 -36.19 17.40
C ILE A 840 16.30 -36.02 18.91
N GLU A 841 16.34 -34.78 19.39
CA GLU A 841 16.69 -34.46 20.77
C GLU A 841 15.74 -33.49 21.48
N GLY A 842 15.31 -33.82 22.70
CA GLY A 842 14.57 -32.84 23.52
C GLY A 842 13.18 -32.48 23.00
N ASN A 843 12.61 -33.27 22.08
CA ASN A 843 11.30 -33.01 21.51
C ASN A 843 10.18 -33.59 22.40
N ASP A 844 9.01 -32.96 22.32
CA ASP A 844 7.78 -33.37 22.98
C ASP A 844 6.81 -33.91 21.90
N ILE A 845 6.61 -35.23 21.88
CA ILE A 845 5.86 -35.93 20.83
C ILE A 845 4.68 -36.65 21.48
N HIS A 846 3.44 -36.22 21.19
CA HIS A 846 2.28 -36.77 21.89
C HIS A 846 0.97 -36.74 21.10
N ALA A 847 -0.03 -37.50 21.55
CA ALA A 847 -1.40 -37.51 21.00
C ALA A 847 -1.54 -37.83 19.49
N ASN A 848 -0.45 -38.26 18.83
CA ASN A 848 -0.46 -38.71 17.45
C ASN A 848 -1.25 -40.01 17.31
N THR A 849 -1.87 -40.21 16.15
CA THR A 849 -2.78 -41.34 15.90
C THR A 849 -2.04 -42.64 15.67
N LEU A 850 -0.88 -42.59 15.02
CA LEU A 850 0.04 -43.72 14.91
C LEU A 850 1.25 -43.51 15.83
N ALA A 851 2.36 -44.20 15.55
CA ALA A 851 3.53 -44.18 16.41
C ALA A 851 4.09 -42.76 16.66
N GLY A 852 4.67 -42.55 17.83
CA GLY A 852 5.40 -41.30 18.11
C GLY A 852 6.58 -41.13 17.17
N ILE A 853 7.46 -42.15 17.09
CA ILE A 853 8.56 -42.22 16.14
C ILE A 853 8.55 -43.56 15.41
N PHE A 854 8.71 -43.54 14.09
CA PHE A 854 8.74 -44.73 13.25
C PHE A 854 10.06 -44.82 12.47
N ILE A 855 10.84 -45.88 12.72
CA ILE A 855 12.12 -46.18 12.05
C ILE A 855 11.95 -47.40 11.16
N LYS A 856 12.19 -47.26 9.86
CA LYS A 856 12.06 -48.38 8.91
C LYS A 856 13.03 -48.34 7.75
N THR A 857 13.06 -49.41 6.96
CA THR A 857 13.85 -49.54 5.72
C THR A 857 15.31 -49.08 5.88
N GLY A 858 15.93 -49.53 6.98
CA GLY A 858 17.33 -49.22 7.32
C GLY A 858 17.61 -47.80 7.80
N GLY A 859 16.60 -47.03 8.23
CA GLY A 859 16.82 -45.78 8.95
C GLY A 859 17.66 -45.98 10.22
N ASP A 860 18.49 -45.00 10.56
CA ASP A 860 19.49 -45.10 11.66
C ASP A 860 19.65 -43.76 12.41
N PRO A 861 18.59 -43.27 13.10
CA PRO A 861 18.64 -42.00 13.83
C PRO A 861 19.26 -42.13 15.23
N VAL A 862 19.68 -40.99 15.78
CA VAL A 862 19.97 -40.84 17.22
C VAL A 862 18.78 -40.15 17.89
N ILE A 863 18.08 -40.85 18.77
CA ILE A 863 16.89 -40.38 19.49
C ILE A 863 17.25 -40.25 20.96
N ARG A 864 17.33 -39.02 21.48
CA ARG A 864 17.75 -38.79 22.87
C ARG A 864 16.97 -37.74 23.63
N ASN A 865 16.75 -37.95 24.92
CA ASN A 865 16.14 -36.95 25.81
C ASN A 865 14.77 -36.43 25.34
N ASN A 866 14.01 -37.21 24.57
CA ASN A 866 12.67 -36.83 24.11
C ASN A 866 11.61 -37.32 25.10
N ARG A 867 10.46 -36.62 25.12
CA ARG A 867 9.24 -37.08 25.80
C ARG A 867 8.27 -37.60 24.75
N ILE A 868 7.87 -38.88 24.84
CA ILE A 868 7.00 -39.54 23.86
C ILE A 868 5.81 -40.16 24.59
N HIS A 869 4.66 -39.51 24.53
CA HIS A 869 3.58 -39.87 25.43
C HIS A 869 2.16 -39.69 24.89
N ASP A 870 1.18 -40.29 25.57
CA ASP A 870 -0.25 -40.15 25.26
C ASP A 870 -0.62 -40.46 23.79
N GLY A 871 0.23 -41.21 23.07
CA GLY A 871 -0.01 -41.65 21.70
C GLY A 871 -1.10 -42.73 21.66
N LYS A 872 -1.83 -42.78 20.54
CA LYS A 872 -2.89 -43.79 20.32
C LYS A 872 -2.34 -45.13 19.81
N ASP A 873 -1.03 -45.24 19.65
CA ASP A 873 -0.32 -46.41 19.16
C ASP A 873 1.01 -46.61 19.95
N VAL A 874 2.03 -47.19 19.32
CA VAL A 874 3.37 -47.44 19.87
C VAL A 874 4.14 -46.12 20.11
N GLY A 875 4.95 -46.05 21.17
CA GLY A 875 5.84 -44.90 21.38
C GLY A 875 6.90 -44.77 20.29
N ILE A 876 7.81 -45.75 20.21
CA ILE A 876 8.82 -45.86 19.14
C ILE A 876 8.72 -47.24 18.46
N TYR A 877 8.59 -47.26 17.14
CA TYR A 877 8.51 -48.48 16.36
C TYR A 877 9.73 -48.62 15.43
N VAL A 878 10.45 -49.73 15.53
CA VAL A 878 11.63 -50.06 14.71
C VAL A 878 11.37 -51.35 13.91
N LEU A 879 11.33 -51.25 12.59
CA LEU A 879 11.08 -52.41 11.71
C LEU A 879 11.87 -52.35 10.40
N ASP A 880 11.73 -53.38 9.54
CA ASP A 880 12.38 -53.48 8.22
C ASP A 880 13.87 -53.13 8.25
N GLN A 881 14.64 -53.83 9.09
CA GLN A 881 16.09 -53.58 9.28
C GLN A 881 16.44 -52.18 9.81
N GLY A 882 15.47 -51.45 10.39
CA GLY A 882 15.71 -50.19 11.09
C GLY A 882 16.70 -50.35 12.25
N LYS A 883 17.49 -49.31 12.49
CA LYS A 883 18.53 -49.24 13.53
C LYS A 883 18.33 -47.98 14.35
N GLY A 884 19.42 -47.41 14.88
CA GLY A 884 19.40 -46.20 15.67
C GLY A 884 19.77 -46.43 17.13
N THR A 885 20.10 -45.32 17.79
CA THR A 885 20.33 -45.26 19.23
C THR A 885 19.16 -44.54 19.89
N ILE A 886 18.47 -45.21 20.80
CA ILE A 886 17.37 -44.68 21.60
C ILE A 886 17.88 -44.54 23.03
N GLU A 887 18.18 -43.32 23.47
CA GLU A 887 18.86 -43.06 24.74
C GLU A 887 18.23 -41.97 25.60
N GLY A 888 18.00 -42.24 26.90
CA GLY A 888 17.60 -41.17 27.83
C GLY A 888 16.21 -40.58 27.57
N ASN A 889 15.37 -41.26 26.80
CA ASN A 889 14.01 -40.81 26.50
C ASN A 889 13.03 -41.19 27.62
N ASP A 890 11.99 -40.39 27.77
CA ASP A 890 10.85 -40.63 28.64
C ASP A 890 9.64 -41.02 27.79
N ILE A 891 9.25 -42.31 27.83
CA ILE A 891 8.22 -42.91 26.98
C ILE A 891 7.09 -43.43 27.86
N HIS A 892 5.92 -42.81 27.82
CA HIS A 892 4.84 -43.19 28.75
C HIS A 892 3.42 -42.99 28.25
N ALA A 893 2.45 -43.63 28.91
CA ALA A 893 1.01 -43.46 28.64
C ALA A 893 0.53 -43.76 27.20
N ASN A 894 1.38 -44.37 26.37
CA ASN A 894 1.03 -44.80 25.02
C ASN A 894 0.05 -45.99 25.05
N ALA A 895 -0.83 -46.06 24.04
CA ALA A 895 -1.88 -47.07 24.00
C ALA A 895 -1.36 -48.49 23.71
N ASN A 896 -0.31 -48.61 22.91
CA ASN A 896 0.40 -49.86 22.63
C ASN A 896 1.79 -49.85 23.27
N ALA A 897 2.70 -50.70 22.78
CA ALA A 897 4.02 -50.85 23.38
C ALA A 897 4.78 -49.52 23.47
N GLY A 898 5.58 -49.33 24.53
CA GLY A 898 6.47 -48.17 24.61
C GLY A 898 7.48 -48.17 23.47
N ILE A 899 8.16 -49.31 23.26
CA ILE A 899 9.02 -49.56 22.11
C ILE A 899 8.65 -50.89 21.47
N TYR A 900 8.55 -50.93 20.15
CA TYR A 900 8.29 -52.16 19.39
C TYR A 900 9.40 -52.39 18.37
N ILE A 901 10.00 -53.59 18.36
CA ILE A 901 11.08 -53.99 17.44
C ILE A 901 10.63 -55.22 16.65
N SER A 902 10.53 -55.10 15.33
CA SER A 902 9.99 -56.13 14.43
C SER A 902 10.85 -56.31 13.19
N THR A 903 10.62 -57.37 12.43
CA THR A 903 11.06 -57.55 11.03
C THR A 903 12.55 -57.25 10.83
N GLY A 904 13.37 -57.82 11.73
CA GLY A 904 14.81 -57.69 11.74
C GLY A 904 15.37 -56.31 12.14
N GLY A 905 14.56 -55.44 12.76
CA GLY A 905 15.07 -54.22 13.40
C GLY A 905 16.12 -54.52 14.47
N ASP A 906 17.12 -53.66 14.62
CA ASP A 906 18.28 -53.89 15.49
C ASP A 906 18.78 -52.58 16.16
N PRO A 907 17.96 -51.94 17.02
CA PRO A 907 18.34 -50.70 17.69
C PRO A 907 19.17 -50.93 18.96
N VAL A 908 19.87 -49.88 19.41
CA VAL A 908 20.44 -49.81 20.76
C VAL A 908 19.50 -48.97 21.64
N VAL A 909 18.83 -49.62 22.58
CA VAL A 909 17.88 -49.00 23.53
C VAL A 909 18.54 -48.93 24.90
N ARG A 910 18.92 -47.74 25.36
CA ARG A 910 19.62 -47.59 26.64
C ARG A 910 19.19 -46.43 27.51
N ASN A 911 19.24 -46.60 28.82
CA ASN A 911 18.99 -45.53 29.80
C ASN A 911 17.64 -44.80 29.61
N ASN A 912 16.63 -45.44 29.01
CA ASN A 912 15.30 -44.84 28.83
C ASN A 912 14.39 -45.15 30.02
N ARG A 913 13.41 -44.28 30.25
CA ARG A 913 12.30 -44.53 31.16
C ARG A 913 11.07 -44.91 30.35
N ILE A 914 10.52 -46.10 30.58
CA ILE A 914 9.40 -46.65 29.79
C ILE A 914 8.29 -47.09 30.74
N HIS A 915 7.24 -46.28 30.87
CA HIS A 915 6.31 -46.48 31.97
C HIS A 915 4.86 -46.08 31.73
N ASP A 916 3.97 -46.51 32.63
CA ASP A 916 2.53 -46.19 32.61
C ASP A 916 1.82 -46.47 31.27
N GLY A 917 2.37 -47.36 30.43
CA GLY A 917 1.79 -47.77 29.16
C GLY A 917 0.57 -48.67 29.34
N LYS A 918 -0.36 -48.62 28.38
CA LYS A 918 -1.56 -49.47 28.37
C LYS A 918 -1.29 -50.90 27.84
N ASP A 919 -0.07 -51.14 27.34
CA ASP A 919 0.39 -52.44 26.87
C ASP A 919 1.78 -52.77 27.48
N THR A 920 2.70 -53.31 26.69
CA THR A 920 4.00 -53.84 27.04
C THR A 920 5.03 -52.72 27.06
N GLY A 921 6.02 -52.75 27.95
CA GLY A 921 7.10 -51.76 27.92
C GLY A 921 7.88 -51.82 26.60
N ILE A 922 8.53 -52.96 26.34
CA ILE A 922 9.24 -53.22 25.08
C ILE A 922 8.78 -54.55 24.47
N ALA A 923 8.37 -54.55 23.20
CA ALA A 923 8.04 -55.74 22.43
C ALA A 923 9.10 -56.03 21.36
N VAL A 924 9.49 -57.30 21.19
CA VAL A 924 10.45 -57.76 20.18
C VAL A 924 9.91 -58.99 19.47
N ASP A 925 9.69 -58.92 18.16
CA ASP A 925 9.18 -60.03 17.36
C ASP A 925 9.79 -60.12 15.95
N ASP A 926 9.35 -61.11 15.17
CA ASP A 926 9.64 -61.27 13.74
C ASP A 926 11.13 -61.08 13.40
N GLN A 927 12.00 -61.86 14.05
CA GLN A 927 13.47 -61.79 13.92
C GLN A 927 14.09 -60.45 14.36
N GLY A 928 13.34 -59.59 15.04
CA GLY A 928 13.82 -58.37 15.69
C GLY A 928 14.93 -58.69 16.70
N LYS A 929 15.91 -57.79 16.77
CA LYS A 929 17.11 -57.88 17.59
C LYS A 929 17.23 -56.63 18.45
N GLY A 930 18.45 -56.15 18.67
CA GLY A 930 18.75 -54.97 19.46
C GLY A 930 19.34 -55.27 20.82
N THR A 931 20.01 -54.26 21.37
CA THR A 931 20.54 -54.25 22.73
C THR A 931 19.65 -53.37 23.59
N ILE A 932 19.04 -53.95 24.62
CA ILE A 932 18.20 -53.28 25.60
C ILE A 932 18.98 -53.23 26.91
N GLU A 933 19.58 -52.08 27.24
CA GLU A 933 20.50 -51.96 28.37
C GLU A 933 20.23 -50.78 29.31
N GLY A 934 20.21 -51.00 30.62
CA GLY A 934 20.17 -49.90 31.60
C GLY A 934 18.86 -49.12 31.61
N ASN A 935 17.78 -49.65 31.03
CA ASN A 935 16.48 -48.99 31.00
C ASN A 935 15.70 -49.22 32.29
N ASP A 936 14.79 -48.28 32.57
CA ASP A 936 13.86 -48.27 33.69
C ASP A 936 12.44 -48.51 33.20
N ILE A 937 11.97 -49.75 33.25
CA ILE A 937 10.70 -50.19 32.65
C ILE A 937 9.71 -50.52 33.76
N HIS A 938 8.64 -49.74 33.91
CA HIS A 938 7.75 -49.93 35.06
C HIS A 938 6.30 -49.51 34.84
N ALA A 939 5.39 -49.98 35.70
CA ALA A 939 3.97 -49.58 35.71
C ALA A 939 3.19 -49.82 34.39
N ASN A 940 3.75 -50.61 33.46
CA ASN A 940 3.08 -50.99 32.22
C ASN A 940 2.00 -52.04 32.51
N THR A 941 0.91 -52.02 31.72
CA THR A 941 -0.27 -52.86 31.96
C THR A 941 -0.05 -54.32 31.56
N ARG A 942 0.84 -54.58 30.59
CA ARG A 942 1.26 -55.93 30.20
C ARG A 942 2.71 -56.18 30.60
N ALA A 943 3.42 -57.03 29.87
CA ALA A 943 4.77 -57.41 30.24
C ALA A 943 5.73 -56.21 30.23
N GLY A 944 6.74 -56.22 31.10
CA GLY A 944 7.82 -55.23 31.01
C GLY A 944 8.55 -55.35 29.68
N VAL A 945 9.03 -56.56 29.36
CA VAL A 945 9.58 -56.90 28.04
C VAL A 945 8.92 -58.16 27.49
N TYR A 946 8.55 -58.15 26.21
CA TYR A 946 7.91 -59.30 25.55
C TYR A 946 8.64 -59.70 24.28
N ILE A 947 9.14 -60.94 24.24
CA ILE A 947 9.85 -61.51 23.09
C ILE A 947 9.00 -62.61 22.46
N MET A 948 8.75 -62.53 21.15
CA MET A 948 7.96 -63.54 20.43
C MET A 948 8.42 -63.76 18.99
N THR A 949 7.82 -64.73 18.30
CA THR A 949 7.96 -64.96 16.85
C THR A 949 9.42 -64.93 16.36
N GLY A 950 10.32 -65.59 17.08
CA GLY A 950 11.74 -65.68 16.73
C GLY A 950 12.58 -64.42 16.95
N GLY A 951 12.09 -63.41 17.69
CA GLY A 951 12.91 -62.28 18.15
C GLY A 951 14.08 -62.75 19.02
N ASP A 952 15.21 -62.04 18.96
CA ASP A 952 16.48 -62.44 19.58
C ASP A 952 17.27 -61.24 20.15
N PRO A 953 16.72 -60.50 21.14
CA PRO A 953 17.39 -59.32 21.70
C PRO A 953 18.41 -59.68 22.80
N VAL A 954 19.32 -58.74 23.08
CA VAL A 954 20.17 -58.77 24.29
C VAL A 954 19.60 -57.81 25.32
N ILE A 955 19.02 -58.34 26.40
CA ILE A 955 18.40 -57.59 27.49
C ILE A 955 19.30 -57.66 28.71
N ARG A 956 19.95 -56.54 29.07
CA ARG A 956 20.90 -56.53 30.19
C ARG A 956 20.85 -55.32 31.11
N ASN A 957 21.12 -55.52 32.40
CA ASN A 957 21.25 -54.44 33.37
C ASN A 957 20.02 -53.49 33.45
N ASN A 958 18.83 -53.95 33.08
CA ASN A 958 17.60 -53.14 33.17
C ASN A 958 16.94 -53.31 34.54
N ARG A 959 16.19 -52.29 34.97
CA ARG A 959 15.25 -52.38 36.09
C ARG A 959 13.84 -52.56 35.53
N ILE A 960 13.17 -53.65 35.88
CA ILE A 960 11.83 -53.98 35.39
C ILE A 960 10.92 -54.20 36.60
N HIS A 961 9.97 -53.31 36.84
CA HIS A 961 9.21 -53.36 38.08
C HIS A 961 7.80 -52.79 38.04
N ASP A 962 7.02 -53.05 39.09
CA ASP A 962 5.66 -52.52 39.31
C ASP A 962 4.69 -52.74 38.13
N GLY A 963 4.95 -53.75 37.30
CA GLY A 963 4.11 -54.13 36.17
C GLY A 963 2.90 -54.95 36.60
N LYS A 964 1.76 -54.79 35.89
CA LYS A 964 0.50 -55.49 36.21
C LYS A 964 0.44 -56.93 35.70
N ASP A 965 1.48 -57.38 34.98
CA ASP A 965 1.60 -58.73 34.42
C ASP A 965 3.01 -59.29 34.65
N VAL A 966 3.65 -59.88 33.64
CA VAL A 966 4.96 -60.54 33.72
C VAL A 966 6.10 -59.51 33.61
N GLY A 967 7.20 -59.68 34.34
CA GLY A 967 8.41 -58.87 34.14
C GLY A 967 8.97 -59.04 32.71
N ILE A 968 9.44 -60.24 32.37
CA ILE A 968 9.87 -60.58 31.00
C ILE A 968 9.16 -61.84 30.50
N ALA A 969 8.52 -61.79 29.33
CA ALA A 969 7.88 -62.94 28.69
C ALA A 969 8.63 -63.32 27.38
N VAL A 970 8.83 -64.63 27.16
CA VAL A 970 9.46 -65.19 25.96
C VAL A 970 8.60 -66.32 25.41
N ARG A 971 8.09 -66.18 24.18
CA ARG A 971 7.19 -67.13 23.55
C ARG A 971 7.45 -67.36 22.07
N ASP A 972 6.72 -68.29 21.45
CA ASP A 972 6.67 -68.50 19.99
C ASP A 972 8.06 -68.53 19.32
N GLN A 973 8.93 -69.41 19.81
CA GLN A 973 10.32 -69.54 19.35
C GLN A 973 11.21 -68.30 19.56
N GLY A 974 10.76 -67.33 20.35
CA GLY A 974 11.57 -66.21 20.82
C GLY A 974 12.81 -66.69 21.57
N LYS A 975 13.91 -65.98 21.35
CA LYS A 975 15.25 -66.25 21.88
C LYS A 975 15.73 -65.04 22.69
N GLY A 976 17.03 -64.76 22.66
CA GLY A 976 17.64 -63.64 23.34
C GLY A 976 18.43 -64.03 24.59
N THR A 977 19.28 -63.09 25.01
CA THR A 977 20.04 -63.18 26.26
C THR A 977 19.45 -62.21 27.27
N ILE A 978 18.98 -62.73 28.39
CA ILE A 978 18.44 -61.97 29.52
C ILE A 978 19.47 -62.04 30.65
N GLU A 979 20.26 -60.98 30.84
CA GLU A 979 21.41 -60.98 31.74
C GLU A 979 21.47 -59.79 32.72
N GLY A 980 21.63 -60.05 34.02
CA GLY A 980 21.96 -58.98 34.96
C GLY A 980 20.82 -57.98 35.22
N ASN A 981 19.58 -58.31 34.89
CA ASN A 981 18.43 -57.43 35.12
C ASN A 981 17.93 -57.55 36.57
N ASP A 982 17.39 -56.45 37.12
CA ASP A 982 16.69 -56.42 38.41
C ASP A 982 15.18 -56.36 38.15
N ILE A 983 14.49 -57.47 38.44
CA ILE A 983 13.07 -57.69 38.13
C ILE A 983 12.31 -57.86 39.44
N TYR A 984 11.41 -56.93 39.78
CA TYR A 984 10.72 -56.97 41.07
C TYR A 984 9.30 -56.42 41.00
N SER A 985 8.45 -56.74 41.98
CA SER A 985 7.05 -56.23 42.04
C SER A 985 6.22 -56.49 40.76
N SER A 986 6.48 -57.58 40.05
CA SER A 986 5.62 -58.03 38.93
C SER A 986 4.44 -58.84 39.47
N HIS A 987 3.25 -58.66 38.91
CA HIS A 987 2.03 -59.24 39.46
C HIS A 987 1.85 -60.74 39.13
N THR A 988 2.27 -61.19 37.94
CA THR A 988 2.07 -62.60 37.53
C THR A 988 3.33 -63.45 37.59
N PHE A 989 4.43 -63.11 36.94
CA PHE A 989 5.70 -63.86 37.03
C PHE A 989 6.89 -62.91 36.86
N GLY A 990 8.06 -63.24 37.40
CA GLY A 990 9.27 -62.48 37.11
C GLY A 990 9.70 -62.67 35.66
N ILE A 991 9.93 -63.92 35.27
CA ILE A 991 10.20 -64.32 33.88
C ILE A 991 9.29 -65.48 33.48
N ALA A 992 8.67 -65.42 32.31
CA ALA A 992 7.85 -66.50 31.77
C ALA A 992 8.38 -66.96 30.40
N ILE A 993 8.64 -68.26 30.26
CA ILE A 993 9.10 -68.91 29.01
C ILE A 993 8.05 -69.92 28.58
N PHE A 994 7.43 -69.71 27.42
CA PHE A 994 6.36 -70.59 26.94
C PHE A 994 6.41 -70.80 25.43
N GLU A 995 5.62 -71.74 24.92
CA GLU A 995 5.37 -71.93 23.47
C GLU A 995 6.66 -72.01 22.64
N ARG A 996 7.59 -72.89 23.06
CA ARG A 996 8.91 -73.10 22.43
C ARG A 996 9.88 -71.91 22.49
N GLY A 997 9.66 -70.93 23.37
CA GLY A 997 10.67 -69.93 23.70
C GLY A 997 11.97 -70.59 24.19
N ASP A 998 13.13 -70.05 23.80
CA ASP A 998 14.45 -70.65 24.04
C ASP A 998 15.51 -69.58 24.42
N PRO A 999 15.32 -68.81 25.51
CA PRO A 999 16.26 -67.75 25.90
C PRO A 999 17.44 -68.28 26.73
N ILE A 1000 18.51 -67.49 26.82
CA ILE A 1000 19.56 -67.62 27.84
C ILE A 1000 19.23 -66.66 28.98
N VAL A 1001 18.90 -67.18 30.16
CA VAL A 1001 18.53 -66.39 31.35
C VAL A 1001 19.61 -66.55 32.42
N ARG A 1002 20.40 -65.50 32.66
CA ARG A 1002 21.49 -65.59 33.63
C ARG A 1002 21.73 -64.35 34.48
N ARG A 1003 22.22 -64.54 35.70
CA ARG A 1003 22.67 -63.44 36.58
C ARG A 1003 21.59 -62.38 36.88
N ASN A 1004 20.32 -62.69 36.69
CA ASN A 1004 19.23 -61.77 36.99
C ASN A 1004 18.88 -61.83 38.49
N ARG A 1005 18.44 -60.71 39.05
CA ARG A 1005 17.85 -60.62 40.38
C ARG A 1005 16.33 -60.54 40.22
N ILE A 1006 15.60 -61.46 40.85
CA ILE A 1006 14.15 -61.61 40.68
C ILE A 1006 13.47 -61.63 42.06
N ASP A 1007 12.49 -60.74 42.26
CA ASP A 1007 11.75 -60.57 43.51
C ASP A 1007 10.25 -60.35 43.24
N THR A 1008 9.49 -61.45 43.16
CA THR A 1008 8.07 -61.46 42.79
C THR A 1008 7.25 -62.13 43.90
N PRO A 1009 6.89 -61.39 44.96
CA PRO A 1009 6.33 -61.99 46.17
C PRO A 1009 5.04 -62.76 45.90
N GLU A 1010 4.19 -62.31 44.98
CA GLU A 1010 2.84 -62.90 44.80
C GLU A 1010 2.79 -64.10 43.83
N SER A 1011 3.93 -64.59 43.31
CA SER A 1011 3.94 -65.70 42.32
C SER A 1011 5.32 -66.37 42.13
N ASN A 1012 5.48 -67.16 41.06
CA ASN A 1012 6.74 -67.81 40.69
C ASN A 1012 7.76 -66.80 40.15
N GLY A 1013 9.03 -67.00 40.51
CA GLY A 1013 10.15 -66.21 39.96
C GLY A 1013 10.33 -66.45 38.46
N ILE A 1014 10.54 -67.70 38.04
CA ILE A 1014 10.66 -68.10 36.64
C ILE A 1014 9.67 -69.24 36.32
N ARG A 1015 8.78 -69.03 35.35
CA ARG A 1015 7.79 -70.02 34.90
C ARG A 1015 8.15 -70.54 33.50
N ILE A 1016 8.20 -71.88 33.33
CA ILE A 1016 8.54 -72.52 32.05
C ILE A 1016 7.44 -73.52 31.70
N VAL A 1017 6.71 -73.32 30.61
CA VAL A 1017 5.54 -74.15 30.26
C VAL A 1017 5.36 -74.33 28.76
N ARG A 1018 4.47 -75.24 28.33
CA ARG A 1018 4.05 -75.40 26.92
C ARG A 1018 5.22 -75.57 25.95
N ASN A 1019 6.11 -76.52 26.24
CA ASN A 1019 7.35 -76.79 25.51
C ASN A 1019 8.39 -75.66 25.56
N GLY A 1020 8.40 -74.85 26.62
CA GLY A 1020 9.47 -73.88 26.85
C GLY A 1020 10.84 -74.56 26.99
N CYS A 1021 11.86 -73.93 26.41
CA CYS A 1021 13.26 -74.36 26.38
C CYS A 1021 14.13 -73.28 27.06
N GLY A 1022 15.42 -73.20 26.69
CA GLY A 1022 16.35 -72.21 27.20
C GLY A 1022 17.33 -72.73 28.25
N ARG A 1023 18.31 -71.89 28.59
CA ARG A 1023 19.31 -72.14 29.65
C ARG A 1023 19.12 -71.14 30.78
N ILE A 1024 18.91 -71.62 32.00
CA ILE A 1024 18.64 -70.80 33.18
C ILE A 1024 19.71 -71.06 34.24
N GLU A 1025 20.62 -70.11 34.48
CA GLU A 1025 21.76 -70.28 35.37
C GLU A 1025 22.17 -68.98 36.08
N ASP A 1026 22.79 -69.09 37.25
CA ASP A 1026 23.35 -67.99 38.04
C ASP A 1026 22.36 -66.88 38.45
N ASN A 1027 21.05 -67.13 38.43
CA ASN A 1027 20.05 -66.14 38.86
C ASN A 1027 19.87 -66.14 40.39
N ILE A 1028 19.46 -64.99 40.94
CA ILE A 1028 19.14 -64.79 42.36
C ILE A 1028 17.64 -64.52 42.49
N ILE A 1029 16.91 -65.45 43.10
CA ILE A 1029 15.47 -65.35 43.32
C ILE A 1029 15.24 -65.11 44.82
N LEU A 1030 14.54 -64.03 45.20
CA LEU A 1030 14.49 -63.51 46.58
C LEU A 1030 13.17 -63.76 47.34
N ARG A 1031 12.04 -63.20 46.90
CA ARG A 1031 10.72 -63.51 47.49
C ARG A 1031 9.82 -64.02 46.37
N CYS A 1032 9.23 -65.19 46.59
CA CYS A 1032 8.25 -65.79 45.71
C CYS A 1032 7.32 -66.68 46.56
N ASP A 1033 6.02 -66.41 46.56
CA ASP A 1033 5.00 -67.27 47.19
C ASP A 1033 4.78 -68.55 46.38
N GLY A 1034 5.20 -68.55 45.11
CA GLY A 1034 5.27 -69.74 44.26
C GLY A 1034 6.61 -70.49 44.34
N SER A 1035 6.90 -71.26 43.31
CA SER A 1035 8.22 -71.88 43.10
C SER A 1035 9.21 -70.86 42.53
N GLY A 1036 10.48 -70.95 42.97
CA GLY A 1036 11.56 -70.13 42.40
C GLY A 1036 11.68 -70.34 40.88
N ILE A 1037 11.82 -71.60 40.44
CA ILE A 1037 11.78 -71.99 39.02
C ILE A 1037 10.78 -73.15 38.83
N ALA A 1038 9.82 -72.99 37.92
CA ALA A 1038 8.72 -73.93 37.73
C ALA A 1038 8.58 -74.41 36.27
N PRO A 1039 9.28 -75.47 35.84
CA PRO A 1039 9.04 -76.14 34.56
C PRO A 1039 7.82 -77.08 34.60
N ASP A 1040 7.05 -77.17 33.51
CA ASP A 1040 6.06 -78.24 33.31
C ASP A 1040 6.67 -79.48 32.63
N ALA A 1041 5.91 -80.57 32.58
CA ALA A 1041 6.35 -81.84 32.00
C ALA A 1041 6.67 -81.78 30.49
N SER A 1042 6.17 -80.77 29.77
CA SER A 1042 6.43 -80.58 28.35
C SER A 1042 7.70 -79.79 28.06
N SER A 1043 8.24 -79.11 29.06
CA SER A 1043 9.37 -78.19 28.95
C SER A 1043 10.71 -78.93 28.92
N ARG A 1044 11.69 -78.39 28.19
CA ARG A 1044 13.04 -78.98 28.03
C ARG A 1044 14.18 -78.03 28.37
N ALA A 1045 13.92 -77.07 29.26
CA ALA A 1045 14.92 -76.10 29.69
C ALA A 1045 16.07 -76.73 30.50
N ILE A 1046 17.29 -76.22 30.31
CA ILE A 1046 18.48 -76.61 31.07
C ILE A 1046 18.60 -75.68 32.28
N ILE A 1047 18.40 -76.21 33.48
CA ILE A 1047 18.47 -75.45 34.73
C ILE A 1047 19.84 -75.72 35.40
N GLY A 1048 20.69 -74.69 35.46
CA GLY A 1048 21.98 -74.70 36.14
C GLY A 1048 21.90 -74.27 37.61
N GLN A 1049 23.02 -73.83 38.19
CA GLN A 1049 23.05 -73.34 39.57
C GLN A 1049 22.29 -72.02 39.70
N ASN A 1050 21.27 -71.93 40.55
CA ASN A 1050 20.54 -70.69 40.82
C ASN A 1050 20.38 -70.53 42.34
N LYS A 1051 20.48 -69.29 42.86
CA LYS A 1051 20.27 -68.99 44.28
C LYS A 1051 18.79 -68.72 44.53
N MET A 1052 18.17 -69.51 45.40
CA MET A 1052 16.75 -69.39 45.75
C MET A 1052 16.56 -69.32 47.27
N PRO A 1053 15.41 -68.81 47.76
CA PRO A 1053 15.14 -68.76 49.19
C PRO A 1053 14.91 -70.18 49.71
N PHE A 1054 15.50 -70.51 50.86
CA PHE A 1054 15.19 -71.73 51.59
C PHE A 1054 13.79 -71.61 52.22
N TRP A 1055 12.73 -71.89 51.45
CA TRP A 1055 11.40 -72.21 52.00
C TRP A 1055 10.90 -73.51 51.38
N SER A 1056 11.41 -74.60 51.96
CA SER A 1056 10.74 -75.90 51.97
C SER A 1056 9.59 -75.88 52.97
N ARG A 1057 8.39 -76.29 52.55
CA ARG A 1057 7.25 -76.91 53.29
C ARG A 1057 5.96 -76.48 52.57
N PHE A 1058 5.15 -77.31 51.94
CA PHE A 1058 4.95 -78.76 51.93
C PHE A 1058 4.42 -79.19 50.56
#